data_AF-A0A226F1V3-F1
#
_entry.id   AF-A0A226F1V3-F1
#
_cell.length_a   1.000
_cell.length_b   1.000
_cell.length_c   1.000
_cell.angle_alpha   90.00
_cell.angle_beta   90.00
_cell.angle_gamma   90.00
#
_symmetry.space_group_name_H-M   'P 1'
#
loop_
_entity.id
_entity.type
_entity.pdbx_description
1 polymer ?
#
loop_
_entity_poly.entity_id
_entity_poly.type
_entity_poly.pdbx_seq_one_letter_code
_entity_poly.pdbx_strand_id
1 'polypeptide(L)'
;MQKLPSCVLALGFAILIGAAVVGWIIVPKVINNKIAEQVRLVNGSETFNRWRDVPVPIFVKFHLFNVTNPKQVLIGEKAILQEVGPFTFRQKRQKVDIKIHKRNDTISYRQTLTYFYQPELSTGSLQDVITVINIPFLGMVHRAAKQSAFSRSMMLEFLADEQVFVQKTIDEMLFKGYYVDFMEDFAKFIGYKLLPNDTFGLYYGKNGSDQGVFEVYSGIKDTSKFGVIASWNGSPEMPWWEPDSCKKISGTDGAIFPPFVTTDRKLNMFSSDLCRSLRLIYEKESEVGGVPSYKFIVDPEVLEDPVFNRDNMCYCTQPGSRFENCPKQGAYQINACRKETPLLVSLPHFLDGSSEYLNKTEGLHPDRSLHETFIELEPTSGLLLKAAKRIQVNMELRPFKFIKQFKKVPSMLFPLVWVDESAMMSEDGRGRLKAKLIAPQTYSNYGAWGGVALDDVKTTTLLCVRPDRSAADISRWQPDGVDPQLVGHLVSSVGLTLRAINMFLETLVILFISSLLATFFGLVIYARWNYGTLEALNIPFVKPSFFLGSAPDLHEKIQHLEDIARYKKYGSVYGVYEGRSPTIYVCDPELIRLIFVKDFDHFQDRRQIDLGDPLVNDFLDFLPVDKWREIRGSMSPIFTTGKLKMMSTSFKTVNEEFFKQLTQIVDSKGRDGAYSMDMRQLFDGLVMDMICRSAFGIKIGDPLDPDNLFVRLFKDLQGTDADFGLMYTLSMVFPWLTRFAPTLGSDSATRIVAIIRGVMEARKESGNKHNDFIDVLNEMYDKLSSPEYKKLKIAETAVMAQAINFVLAGYDAMCTTMTFLLYNISKHPEIQEKLIQEIDNFMENHDGEIIFEKLSECPYLLACLTETLRLYPPFIRPERMCTKDWKNNGLKITKGTLVMTPAWSVNRNPQVYSDPDNFQPDRFMPENKLKLNSYAFLTFGLGPRNCVGMRYAYEAMKFCMVHFLKHFRVELSPETEIKYKPGILFLIMYDPVNLTLVKRR
;
A
#
# COMPACT_ATOMS: atom_id res chain seq x y z
N MET A 1 4.20 2.36 -70.78
CA MET A 1 5.08 3.05 -69.81
C MET A 1 4.27 4.05 -68.96
N GLN A 2 3.44 3.58 -68.01
CA GLN A 2 2.69 4.48 -67.10
C GLN A 2 2.58 3.99 -65.63
N LYS A 3 3.15 2.83 -65.26
CA LYS A 3 3.18 2.32 -63.87
C LYS A 3 4.57 2.29 -63.23
N LEU A 4 5.60 2.68 -63.98
CA LEU A 4 6.98 2.75 -63.46
C LEU A 4 7.19 3.85 -62.38
N PRO A 5 6.55 5.03 -62.45
CA PRO A 5 6.77 6.09 -61.46
C PRO A 5 6.25 5.72 -60.06
N SER A 6 5.10 5.06 -60.00
CA SER A 6 4.45 4.68 -58.73
C SER A 6 5.18 3.54 -58.01
N CYS A 7 5.73 2.57 -58.75
CA CYS A 7 6.51 1.49 -58.17
C CYS A 7 7.89 1.96 -57.69
N VAL A 8 8.52 2.92 -58.38
CA VAL A 8 9.81 3.51 -57.95
C VAL A 8 9.61 4.42 -56.73
N LEU A 9 8.50 5.19 -56.68
CA LEU A 9 8.13 5.96 -55.48
C LEU A 9 7.78 5.06 -54.29
N ALA A 10 7.05 3.97 -54.51
CA ALA A 10 6.73 3.01 -53.44
C ALA A 10 7.98 2.25 -52.94
N LEU A 11 8.92 1.90 -53.83
CA LEU A 11 10.18 1.28 -53.47
C LEU A 11 11.10 2.27 -52.73
N GLY A 12 11.18 3.53 -53.18
CA GLY A 12 11.88 4.60 -52.48
C GLY A 12 11.29 4.85 -51.09
N PHE A 13 9.96 4.87 -50.97
CA PHE A 13 9.27 5.02 -49.68
C PHE A 13 9.47 3.80 -48.78
N ALA A 14 9.47 2.58 -49.33
CA ALA A 14 9.75 1.36 -48.57
C ALA A 14 11.21 1.24 -48.14
N ILE A 15 12.16 1.73 -48.94
CA ILE A 15 13.58 1.83 -48.57
C ILE A 15 13.78 2.92 -47.51
N LEU A 16 13.12 4.07 -47.63
CA LEU A 16 13.12 5.13 -46.61
C LEU A 16 12.51 4.63 -45.30
N ILE A 17 11.36 3.94 -45.34
CA ILE A 17 10.76 3.29 -44.16
C ILE A 17 11.68 2.20 -43.64
N GLY A 18 12.28 1.38 -44.49
CA GLY A 18 13.20 0.32 -44.09
C GLY A 18 14.47 0.86 -43.42
N ALA A 19 15.06 1.92 -43.99
CA ALA A 19 16.20 2.62 -43.43
C ALA A 19 15.83 3.35 -42.13
N ALA A 20 14.62 3.94 -42.05
CA ALA A 20 14.08 4.54 -40.84
C ALA A 20 13.81 3.49 -39.76
N VAL A 21 13.27 2.31 -40.09
CA VAL A 21 13.05 1.21 -39.15
C VAL A 21 14.38 0.61 -38.69
N VAL A 22 15.33 0.41 -39.60
CA VAL A 22 16.67 -0.09 -39.24
C VAL A 22 17.39 0.95 -38.36
N GLY A 23 17.36 2.23 -38.75
CA GLY A 23 18.04 3.33 -38.06
C GLY A 23 17.40 3.74 -36.73
N TRP A 24 16.07 3.77 -36.62
CA TRP A 24 15.36 4.20 -35.41
C TRP A 24 14.87 3.07 -34.51
N ILE A 25 14.73 1.84 -35.01
CA ILE A 25 14.23 0.71 -34.21
C ILE A 25 15.31 -0.36 -34.00
N ILE A 26 15.96 -0.85 -35.07
CA ILE A 26 16.86 -2.00 -34.96
C ILE A 26 18.23 -1.59 -34.39
N VAL A 27 18.88 -0.57 -34.94
CA VAL A 27 20.20 -0.12 -34.49
C VAL A 27 20.19 0.32 -33.03
N PRO A 28 19.23 1.15 -32.55
CA PRO A 28 19.13 1.49 -31.13
C PRO A 28 18.91 0.26 -30.25
N LYS A 29 18.10 -0.73 -30.69
CA LYS A 29 17.87 -1.96 -29.94
C LYS A 29 19.11 -2.84 -29.85
N VAL A 30 19.91 -2.94 -30.91
CA VAL A 30 21.19 -3.69 -30.90
C VAL A 30 22.23 -2.98 -30.03
N ILE A 31 22.31 -1.65 -30.10
CA ILE A 31 23.20 -0.85 -29.25
C ILE A 31 22.80 -1.00 -27.78
N ASN A 32 21.51 -0.86 -27.46
CA ASN A 32 21.00 -1.02 -26.10
C ASN A 32 21.25 -2.45 -25.58
N ASN A 33 21.08 -3.49 -26.40
CA ASN A 33 21.41 -4.85 -26.00
C ASN A 33 22.91 -5.03 -25.69
N LYS A 34 23.80 -4.47 -26.52
CA LYS A 34 25.26 -4.52 -26.26
C LYS A 34 25.65 -3.77 -24.99
N ILE A 35 25.04 -2.61 -24.74
CA ILE A 35 25.26 -1.84 -23.50
C ILE A 35 24.75 -2.63 -22.29
N ALA A 36 23.56 -3.23 -22.41
CA ALA A 36 22.97 -4.09 -21.38
C ALA A 36 23.82 -5.34 -21.08
N GLU A 37 24.56 -5.87 -22.05
CA GLU A 37 25.51 -6.97 -21.83
C GLU A 37 26.78 -6.52 -21.09
N GLN A 38 27.30 -5.33 -21.40
CA GLN A 38 28.57 -4.82 -20.84
C GLN A 38 28.45 -4.35 -19.38
N VAL A 39 27.26 -3.94 -18.94
CA VAL A 39 27.05 -3.47 -17.56
C VAL A 39 26.87 -4.60 -16.54
N ARG A 40 26.63 -5.84 -16.95
CA ARG A 40 26.32 -6.97 -16.04
C ARG A 40 27.48 -7.31 -15.10
N LEU A 41 27.16 -7.74 -13.87
CA LEU A 41 28.14 -8.26 -12.90
C LEU A 41 28.52 -9.71 -13.21
N VAL A 42 29.28 -9.93 -14.27
CA VAL A 42 29.83 -11.24 -14.62
C VAL A 42 31.19 -11.43 -13.96
N ASN A 43 31.39 -12.53 -13.22
CA ASN A 43 32.65 -12.82 -12.56
C ASN A 43 33.82 -12.79 -13.57
N GLY A 44 34.89 -12.05 -13.24
CA GLY A 44 36.06 -11.86 -14.11
C GLY A 44 35.95 -10.74 -15.14
N SER A 45 34.78 -10.10 -15.30
CA SER A 45 34.63 -8.92 -16.17
C SER A 45 35.29 -7.66 -15.59
N GLU A 46 35.61 -6.69 -16.46
CA GLU A 46 36.12 -5.38 -16.05
C GLU A 46 35.13 -4.66 -15.11
N THR A 47 33.82 -4.74 -15.40
CA THR A 47 32.74 -4.15 -14.59
C THR A 47 32.67 -4.78 -13.21
N PHE A 48 32.77 -6.11 -13.09
CA PHE A 48 32.78 -6.80 -11.81
C PHE A 48 33.98 -6.41 -10.94
N ASN A 49 35.17 -6.29 -11.54
CA ASN A 49 36.38 -5.87 -10.81
C ASN A 49 36.27 -4.43 -10.29
N ARG A 50 35.69 -3.52 -11.07
CA ARG A 50 35.45 -2.12 -10.65
C ARG A 50 34.35 -1.98 -9.61
N TRP A 51 33.35 -2.85 -9.65
CA TRP A 51 32.30 -2.91 -8.64
C TRP A 51 32.83 -3.43 -7.30
N ARG A 52 33.73 -4.42 -7.35
CA ARG A 52 34.41 -5.00 -6.18
C ARG A 52 35.35 -4.01 -5.52
N ASP A 53 36.25 -3.43 -6.32
CA ASP A 53 37.26 -2.46 -5.89
C ASP A 53 36.97 -1.12 -6.60
N VAL A 54 36.24 -0.24 -5.92
CA VAL A 54 35.80 1.04 -6.50
C VAL A 54 37.04 1.88 -6.85
N PRO A 55 37.28 2.19 -8.14
CA PRO A 55 38.51 2.86 -8.57
C PRO A 55 38.44 4.38 -8.40
N VAL A 56 37.26 4.93 -8.13
CA VAL A 56 37.03 6.36 -7.97
C VAL A 56 37.40 6.77 -6.53
N PRO A 57 38.23 7.80 -6.34
CA PRO A 57 38.53 8.31 -5.00
C PRO A 57 37.27 8.94 -4.40
N ILE A 58 36.89 8.49 -3.20
CA ILE A 58 35.78 9.03 -2.43
C ILE A 58 36.36 9.80 -1.26
N PHE A 59 35.92 11.04 -1.08
CA PHE A 59 36.33 11.89 0.03
C PHE A 59 35.14 12.12 0.95
N VAL A 60 35.37 11.92 2.24
CA VAL A 60 34.40 12.17 3.31
C VAL A 60 34.92 13.34 4.12
N LYS A 61 34.16 14.42 4.16
CA LYS A 61 34.54 15.65 4.86
C LYS A 61 33.58 15.88 6.03
N PHE A 62 34.14 16.04 7.22
CA PHE A 62 33.37 16.32 8.43
C PHE A 62 33.41 17.79 8.76
N HIS A 63 32.24 18.36 9.04
CA HIS A 63 32.05 19.74 9.47
C HIS A 63 31.30 19.71 10.79
N LEU A 64 31.98 20.08 11.88
CA LEU A 64 31.44 20.03 13.23
C LEU A 64 30.98 21.42 13.66
N PHE A 65 30.01 21.49 14.57
CA PHE A 65 29.52 22.76 15.12
C PHE A 65 30.10 23.01 16.52
N ASN A 66 31.04 23.95 16.60
CA ASN A 66 31.61 24.42 17.86
C ASN A 66 30.66 25.40 18.55
N VAL A 67 30.34 25.15 19.83
CA VAL A 67 29.44 25.98 20.63
C VAL A 67 30.21 27.06 21.34
N THR A 68 29.97 28.32 20.99
CA THR A 68 30.73 29.46 21.55
C THR A 68 30.14 30.03 22.84
N ASN A 69 28.85 29.77 23.12
CA ASN A 69 28.12 30.30 24.26
C ASN A 69 27.43 29.21 25.13
N PRO A 70 28.13 28.12 25.54
CA PRO A 70 27.50 26.97 26.20
C PRO A 70 26.76 27.33 27.50
N LYS A 71 27.28 28.28 28.30
CA LYS A 71 26.66 28.70 29.56
C LYS A 71 25.32 29.41 29.35
N GLN A 72 25.23 30.22 28.30
CA GLN A 72 24.03 30.95 27.89
C GLN A 72 22.93 30.00 27.41
N VAL A 73 23.30 28.96 26.65
CA VAL A 73 22.35 27.92 26.20
C VAL A 73 21.70 27.22 27.40
N LEU A 74 22.45 26.97 28.48
CA LEU A 74 21.92 26.32 29.69
C LEU A 74 20.87 27.16 30.44
N ILE A 75 20.85 28.47 30.24
CA ILE A 75 19.87 29.38 30.84
C ILE A 75 18.73 29.76 29.87
N GLY A 76 18.73 29.21 28.66
CA GLY A 76 17.63 29.32 27.69
C GLY A 76 17.88 30.26 26.50
N GLU A 77 19.09 30.79 26.36
CA GLU A 77 19.46 31.60 25.19
C GLU A 77 19.70 30.73 23.94
N LYS A 78 19.75 31.36 22.77
CA LYS A 78 20.03 30.69 21.49
C LYS A 78 21.45 30.14 21.45
N ALA A 79 21.65 29.02 20.78
CA ALA A 79 22.99 28.47 20.57
C ALA A 79 23.71 29.23 19.44
N ILE A 80 24.90 29.76 19.73
CA ILE A 80 25.78 30.38 18.74
C ILE A 80 26.81 29.32 18.30
N LEU A 81 26.65 28.88 17.07
CA LEU A 81 27.40 27.79 16.48
C LEU A 81 28.42 28.33 15.48
N GLN A 82 29.64 27.84 15.58
CA GLN A 82 30.70 28.08 14.61
C GLN A 82 31.00 26.77 13.88
N GLU A 83 30.85 26.75 12.56
CA GLU A 83 31.30 25.60 11.77
C GLU A 83 32.82 25.49 11.83
N VAL A 84 33.31 24.26 12.08
CA VAL A 84 34.73 23.89 12.08
C VAL A 84 34.91 22.70 11.15
N GLY A 85 35.64 22.91 10.05
CA GLY A 85 35.88 21.91 9.02
C GLY A 85 36.17 22.56 7.65
N PRO A 86 36.31 21.76 6.58
CA PRO A 86 36.23 20.29 6.56
C PRO A 86 37.44 19.61 7.23
N PHE A 87 37.19 18.48 7.89
CA PHE A 87 38.19 17.45 8.18
C PHE A 87 38.02 16.31 7.19
N THR A 88 38.97 16.18 6.27
CA THR A 88 38.83 15.35 5.07
C THR A 88 39.50 13.99 5.26
N PHE A 89 38.77 12.93 4.91
CA PHE A 89 39.25 11.56 4.88
C PHE A 89 39.02 10.97 3.49
N ARG A 90 40.05 10.35 2.93
CA ARG A 90 39.91 9.49 1.75
C ARG A 90 39.29 8.17 2.21
N GLN A 91 38.15 7.81 1.66
CA GLN A 91 37.45 6.57 1.96
C GLN A 91 37.77 5.52 0.89
N LYS A 92 38.20 4.34 1.32
CA LYS A 92 38.35 3.15 0.46
C LYS A 92 37.17 2.22 0.71
N ARG A 93 36.49 1.81 -0.37
CA ARG A 93 35.40 0.82 -0.33
C ARG A 93 35.86 -0.46 -0.99
N GLN A 94 35.74 -1.57 -0.27
CA GLN A 94 36.03 -2.89 -0.82
C GLN A 94 34.89 -3.85 -0.52
N LYS A 95 34.46 -4.59 -1.53
CA LYS A 95 33.48 -5.66 -1.37
C LYS A 95 34.21 -6.99 -1.16
N VAL A 96 33.99 -7.60 -0.01
CA VAL A 96 34.61 -8.86 0.43
C VAL A 96 33.54 -9.95 0.58
N ASP A 97 33.97 -11.20 0.79
CA ASP A 97 33.09 -12.38 0.96
C ASP A 97 32.03 -12.56 -0.14
N ILE A 98 32.43 -12.30 -1.40
CA ILE A 98 31.52 -12.31 -2.54
C ILE A 98 31.08 -13.74 -2.87
N LYS A 99 29.76 -13.97 -2.90
CA LYS A 99 29.14 -15.25 -3.32
C LYS A 99 28.15 -14.99 -4.44
N ILE A 100 28.17 -15.85 -5.46
CA ILE A 100 27.34 -15.70 -6.67
C ILE A 100 26.24 -16.75 -6.67
N HIS A 101 24.98 -16.30 -6.73
CA HIS A 101 23.78 -17.13 -6.68
C HIS A 101 23.12 -17.21 -8.05
N LYS A 102 23.63 -18.11 -8.92
CA LYS A 102 23.19 -18.23 -10.32
C LYS A 102 21.67 -18.46 -10.49
N ARG A 103 21.04 -19.21 -9.57
CA ARG A 103 19.60 -19.52 -9.65
C ARG A 103 18.74 -18.25 -9.49
N ASN A 104 19.14 -17.36 -8.60
CA ASN A 104 18.38 -16.16 -8.25
C ASN A 104 18.83 -14.91 -9.00
N ASP A 105 19.93 -15.00 -9.76
CA ASP A 105 20.59 -13.87 -10.42
C ASP A 105 21.08 -12.79 -9.43
N THR A 106 21.56 -13.23 -8.27
CA THR A 106 22.03 -12.35 -7.19
C THR A 106 23.49 -12.60 -6.82
N ILE A 107 24.11 -11.60 -6.23
CA ILE A 107 25.47 -11.62 -5.69
C ILE A 107 25.40 -11.07 -4.26
N SER A 108 25.86 -11.85 -3.29
CA SER A 108 25.97 -11.41 -1.89
C SER A 108 27.40 -11.02 -1.53
N TYR A 109 27.60 -9.95 -0.77
CA TYR A 109 28.91 -9.45 -0.36
C TYR A 109 28.83 -8.67 0.96
N ARG A 110 29.98 -8.45 1.60
CA ARG A 110 30.14 -7.48 2.69
C ARG A 110 30.90 -6.27 2.18
N GLN A 111 30.50 -5.07 2.59
CA GLN A 111 31.20 -3.84 2.20
C GLN A 111 32.03 -3.31 3.37
N THR A 112 33.35 -3.36 3.24
CA THR A 112 34.29 -2.79 4.20
C THR A 112 34.64 -1.36 3.83
N LEU A 113 34.60 -0.46 4.80
CA LEU A 113 34.93 0.96 4.66
C LEU A 113 36.18 1.30 5.46
N THR A 114 37.20 1.86 4.82
CA THR A 114 38.43 2.32 5.49
C THR A 114 38.64 3.81 5.24
N TYR A 115 39.01 4.56 6.27
CA TYR A 115 39.17 6.01 6.24
C TYR A 115 40.63 6.39 6.47
N PHE A 116 41.16 7.24 5.60
CA PHE A 116 42.54 7.75 5.66
C PHE A 116 42.50 9.26 5.76
N TYR A 117 42.96 9.83 6.88
CA TYR A 117 42.98 11.27 7.07
C TYR A 117 43.84 11.98 6.01
N GLN A 118 43.38 13.12 5.50
CA GLN A 118 44.04 13.93 4.47
C GLN A 118 44.28 15.33 5.05
N PRO A 119 45.41 15.56 5.75
CA PRO A 119 45.70 16.83 6.40
C PRO A 119 45.75 17.99 5.40
N GLU A 120 46.26 17.76 4.19
CA GLU A 120 46.37 18.76 3.12
C GLU A 120 45.03 19.22 2.54
N LEU A 121 43.96 18.46 2.74
CA LEU A 121 42.59 18.80 2.33
C LEU A 121 41.71 19.18 3.53
N SER A 122 42.31 19.36 4.71
CA SER A 122 41.61 19.71 5.94
C SER A 122 41.99 21.13 6.40
N THR A 123 41.05 21.88 6.97
CA THR A 123 41.30 23.26 7.41
C THR A 123 41.95 23.36 8.79
N GLY A 124 41.95 22.27 9.56
CA GLY A 124 42.50 22.21 10.92
C GLY A 124 43.15 20.86 11.25
N SER A 125 43.58 20.71 12.50
CA SER A 125 44.16 19.49 13.03
C SER A 125 43.09 18.62 13.70
N LEU A 126 43.26 17.30 13.65
CA LEU A 126 42.40 16.39 14.42
C LEU A 126 42.52 16.59 15.95
N GLN A 127 43.57 17.30 16.40
CA GLN A 127 43.76 17.68 17.80
C GLN A 127 43.10 19.01 18.19
N ASP A 128 42.48 19.71 17.25
CA ASP A 128 41.76 20.95 17.56
C ASP A 128 40.61 20.63 18.53
N VAL A 129 40.47 21.47 19.56
CA VAL A 129 39.47 21.27 20.62
C VAL A 129 38.24 22.10 20.31
N ILE A 130 37.08 21.46 20.35
CA ILE A 130 35.78 22.11 20.18
C ILE A 130 34.90 21.85 21.40
N THR A 131 34.00 22.78 21.69
CA THR A 131 32.96 22.60 22.69
C THR A 131 31.72 22.05 22.00
N VAL A 132 31.25 20.88 22.44
CA VAL A 132 30.11 20.17 21.87
C VAL A 132 29.16 19.70 22.97
N ILE A 133 27.93 19.36 22.60
CA ILE A 133 27.00 18.74 23.53
C ILE A 133 27.48 17.33 23.89
N ASN A 134 27.33 16.95 25.16
CA ASN A 134 27.68 15.62 25.66
C ASN A 134 26.63 14.60 25.20
N ILE A 135 26.85 14.01 24.02
CA ILE A 135 25.89 13.13 23.34
C ILE A 135 25.55 11.89 24.19
N PRO A 136 26.51 11.15 24.79
CA PRO A 136 26.20 10.04 25.70
C PRO A 136 25.30 10.46 26.86
N PHE A 137 25.61 11.61 27.49
CA PHE A 137 24.84 12.10 28.63
C PHE A 137 23.41 12.46 28.23
N LEU A 138 23.23 13.25 27.17
CA LEU A 138 21.89 13.60 26.69
C LEU A 138 21.10 12.37 26.24
N GLY A 139 21.75 11.38 25.61
CA GLY A 139 21.14 10.11 25.24
C GLY A 139 20.58 9.37 26.46
N MET A 140 21.35 9.32 27.54
CA MET A 140 20.92 8.70 28.80
C MET A 140 19.82 9.49 29.52
N VAL A 141 19.82 10.82 29.44
CA VAL A 141 18.73 11.65 29.97
C VAL A 141 17.41 11.38 29.25
N HIS A 142 17.44 11.27 27.91
CA HIS A 142 16.26 10.89 27.12
C HIS A 142 15.78 9.48 27.46
N ARG A 143 16.71 8.53 27.67
CA ARG A 143 16.38 7.17 28.12
C ARG A 143 15.72 7.20 29.50
N ALA A 144 16.27 7.94 30.45
CA ALA A 144 15.71 8.10 31.80
C ALA A 144 14.31 8.74 31.79
N ALA A 145 14.05 9.67 30.87
CA ALA A 145 12.74 10.30 30.71
C ALA A 145 11.62 9.29 30.36
N LYS A 146 11.96 8.20 29.66
CA LYS A 146 11.02 7.12 29.28
C LYS A 146 10.79 6.08 30.40
N GLN A 147 11.58 6.11 31.48
CA GLN A 147 11.49 5.13 32.56
C GLN A 147 10.49 5.51 33.66
N SER A 148 10.10 4.53 34.48
CA SER A 148 9.33 4.72 35.71
C SER A 148 10.05 5.65 36.69
N ALA A 149 9.31 6.25 37.64
CA ALA A 149 9.91 7.19 38.60
C ALA A 149 11.08 6.57 39.40
N PHE A 150 10.95 5.31 39.82
CA PHE A 150 12.01 4.59 40.54
C PHE A 150 13.25 4.36 39.68
N SER A 151 13.09 3.74 38.50
CA SER A 151 14.19 3.45 37.58
C SER A 151 14.85 4.74 37.07
N ARG A 152 14.09 5.81 36.90
CA ARG A 152 14.61 7.13 36.54
C ARG A 152 15.49 7.71 37.64
N SER A 153 15.05 7.71 38.90
CA SER A 153 15.87 8.21 40.01
C SER A 153 17.19 7.45 40.12
N MET A 154 17.15 6.13 39.93
CA MET A 154 18.35 5.29 39.93
C MET A 154 19.31 5.63 38.78
N MET A 155 18.79 5.82 37.57
CA MET A 155 19.61 6.25 36.43
C MET A 155 20.23 7.64 36.65
N LEU A 156 19.51 8.56 37.31
CA LEU A 156 19.99 9.92 37.54
C LEU A 156 21.16 9.99 38.53
N GLU A 157 21.32 8.99 39.40
CA GLU A 157 22.45 8.90 40.33
C GLU A 157 23.78 8.79 39.58
N PHE A 158 23.84 7.97 38.52
CA PHE A 158 25.02 7.84 37.64
C PHE A 158 25.30 9.10 36.81
N LEU A 159 24.33 10.00 36.67
CA LEU A 159 24.41 11.16 35.80
C LEU A 159 24.61 12.48 36.56
N ALA A 160 24.73 12.42 37.89
CA ALA A 160 24.67 13.61 38.74
C ALA A 160 25.78 14.62 38.45
N ASP A 161 26.99 14.13 38.18
CA ASP A 161 28.21 14.94 37.98
C ASP A 161 28.50 15.28 36.51
N GLU A 162 27.65 14.83 35.58
CA GLU A 162 27.86 15.03 34.15
C GLU A 162 27.50 16.44 33.69
N GLN A 163 28.32 16.95 32.75
CA GLN A 163 28.12 18.27 32.13
C GLN A 163 27.44 18.14 30.77
N VAL A 164 26.51 19.07 30.49
CA VAL A 164 25.75 19.11 29.23
C VAL A 164 26.64 19.40 28.02
N PHE A 165 27.68 20.23 28.21
CA PHE A 165 28.67 20.53 27.19
C PHE A 165 30.03 20.05 27.65
N VAL A 166 30.80 19.48 26.72
CA VAL A 166 32.15 18.96 26.94
C VAL A 166 33.10 19.50 25.89
N GLN A 167 34.36 19.62 26.26
CA GLN A 167 35.44 19.93 25.32
C GLN A 167 36.12 18.63 24.92
N LYS A 168 36.21 18.40 23.60
CA LYS A 168 36.81 17.20 23.00
C LYS A 168 37.59 17.58 21.77
N THR A 169 38.62 16.80 21.45
CA THR A 169 39.30 16.97 20.16
C THR A 169 38.42 16.46 19.02
N ILE A 170 38.69 16.92 17.80
CA ILE A 170 38.01 16.41 16.60
C ILE A 170 38.17 14.89 16.47
N ASP A 171 39.36 14.35 16.74
CA ASP A 171 39.62 12.91 16.67
C ASP A 171 38.80 12.13 17.70
N GLU A 172 38.71 12.64 18.93
CA GLU A 172 37.91 12.05 20.00
C GLU A 172 36.41 12.03 19.64
N MET A 173 35.92 13.08 18.97
CA MET A 173 34.53 13.12 18.51
C MET A 173 34.25 12.22 17.32
N LEU A 174 35.25 11.98 16.45
CA LEU A 174 35.10 11.20 15.22
C LEU A 174 35.55 9.74 15.40
N PHE A 175 36.85 9.44 15.26
CA PHE A 175 37.36 8.08 15.08
C PHE A 175 38.05 7.50 16.31
N LYS A 176 38.85 8.29 17.03
CA LYS A 176 39.55 7.84 18.25
C LYS A 176 38.58 7.50 19.37
N GLY A 177 37.49 8.27 19.47
CA GLY A 177 36.54 8.17 20.58
C GLY A 177 37.12 8.71 21.89
N TYR A 178 36.24 8.97 22.86
CA TYR A 178 36.62 9.25 24.24
C TYR A 178 35.88 8.33 25.20
N TYR A 179 36.58 7.93 26.27
CA TYR A 179 36.02 7.07 27.30
C TYR A 179 34.95 7.80 28.11
N VAL A 180 33.89 7.08 28.51
CA VAL A 180 32.74 7.64 29.21
C VAL A 180 32.51 6.90 30.53
N ASP A 181 33.06 7.42 31.62
CA ASP A 181 33.12 6.75 32.93
C ASP A 181 31.74 6.29 33.42
N PHE A 182 30.74 7.20 33.42
CA PHE A 182 29.39 6.87 33.89
C PHE A 182 28.70 5.77 33.08
N MET A 183 29.10 5.56 31.82
CA MET A 183 28.54 4.50 30.97
C MET A 183 29.08 3.13 31.39
N GLU A 184 30.34 3.06 31.83
CA GLU A 184 30.92 1.82 32.38
C GLU A 184 30.20 1.45 33.69
N ASP A 185 30.06 2.41 34.61
CA ASP A 185 29.42 2.17 35.91
C ASP A 185 27.96 1.75 35.74
N PHE A 186 27.23 2.41 34.84
CA PHE A 186 25.87 2.01 34.50
C PHE A 186 25.82 0.64 33.82
N ALA A 187 26.78 0.31 32.94
CA ALA A 187 26.85 -0.99 32.28
C ALA A 187 27.11 -2.14 33.29
N LYS A 188 27.99 -1.92 34.28
CA LYS A 188 28.22 -2.86 35.39
C LYS A 188 26.95 -3.09 36.19
N PHE A 189 26.17 -2.03 36.43
CA PHE A 189 24.92 -2.11 37.17
C PHE A 189 23.84 -2.92 36.43
N ILE A 190 23.64 -2.70 35.12
CA ILE A 190 22.58 -3.38 34.34
C ILE A 190 23.02 -4.74 33.76
N GLY A 191 24.30 -5.08 33.84
CA GLY A 191 24.84 -6.37 33.37
C GLY A 191 25.06 -6.47 31.85
N TYR A 192 25.00 -5.37 31.09
CA TYR A 192 25.31 -5.35 29.66
C TYR A 192 25.87 -4.01 29.19
N LYS A 193 26.73 -4.02 28.16
CA LYS A 193 27.37 -2.82 27.60
C LYS A 193 26.46 -2.06 26.65
N LEU A 194 26.41 -0.74 26.80
CA LEU A 194 25.67 0.16 25.90
C LEU A 194 26.56 0.71 24.77
N LEU A 195 27.80 1.05 25.10
CA LEU A 195 28.83 1.53 24.17
C LEU A 195 29.91 0.45 23.96
N PRO A 196 30.49 0.36 22.76
CA PRO A 196 31.65 -0.50 22.51
C PRO A 196 32.83 0.02 23.34
N ASN A 197 33.39 -0.84 24.21
CA ASN A 197 34.48 -0.49 25.12
C ASN A 197 34.22 0.78 25.94
N ASP A 198 32.94 1.06 26.24
CA ASP A 198 32.54 2.21 27.07
C ASP A 198 33.07 3.56 26.52
N THR A 199 33.34 3.58 25.20
CA THR A 199 33.93 4.69 24.46
C THR A 199 32.92 5.23 23.46
N PHE A 200 32.79 6.56 23.40
CA PHE A 200 31.92 7.24 22.45
C PHE A 200 32.73 7.98 21.39
N GLY A 201 32.30 7.84 20.13
CA GLY A 201 32.70 8.66 19.00
C GLY A 201 31.75 8.38 17.84
N LEU A 202 31.49 9.38 16.99
CA LEU A 202 30.50 9.28 15.91
C LEU A 202 30.85 8.17 14.89
N TYR A 203 32.15 7.95 14.69
CA TYR A 203 32.73 6.94 13.80
C TYR A 203 33.66 5.97 14.55
N TYR A 204 33.58 5.92 15.88
CA TYR A 204 34.37 5.00 16.69
C TYR A 204 34.08 3.54 16.28
N GLY A 205 35.16 2.77 16.04
CA GLY A 205 35.06 1.38 15.59
C GLY A 205 34.55 1.19 14.15
N LYS A 206 34.26 2.26 13.40
CA LYS A 206 33.80 2.15 11.99
C LYS A 206 34.94 2.01 10.98
N ASN A 207 36.18 2.32 11.37
CA ASN A 207 37.31 2.23 10.46
C ASN A 207 37.70 0.75 10.24
N GLY A 208 37.52 0.25 9.02
CA GLY A 208 37.77 -1.14 8.67
C GLY A 208 36.62 -2.11 9.00
N SER A 209 35.46 -1.61 9.47
CA SER A 209 34.28 -2.45 9.71
C SER A 209 33.45 -2.67 8.45
N ASP A 210 32.65 -3.74 8.40
CA ASP A 210 31.67 -3.96 7.33
C ASP A 210 30.26 -3.45 7.69
N GLN A 211 29.49 -3.09 6.65
CA GLN A 211 28.12 -2.56 6.79
C GLN A 211 27.03 -3.65 6.77
N GLY A 212 27.38 -4.91 7.07
CA GLY A 212 26.49 -6.06 6.94
C GLY A 212 26.56 -6.73 5.57
N VAL A 213 25.71 -7.73 5.37
CA VAL A 213 25.66 -8.54 4.13
C VAL A 213 24.64 -7.94 3.18
N PHE A 214 25.10 -7.44 2.04
CA PHE A 214 24.24 -7.00 0.94
C PHE A 214 24.07 -8.13 -0.06
N GLU A 215 22.85 -8.31 -0.55
CA GLU A 215 22.56 -9.16 -1.71
C GLU A 215 21.97 -8.28 -2.81
N VAL A 216 22.60 -8.25 -3.98
CA VAL A 216 22.20 -7.40 -5.12
C VAL A 216 22.00 -8.23 -6.37
N TYR A 217 21.12 -7.79 -7.26
CA TYR A 217 20.92 -8.44 -8.55
C TYR A 217 22.09 -8.16 -9.51
N SER A 218 22.55 -9.21 -10.19
CA SER A 218 23.71 -9.14 -11.10
C SER A 218 23.39 -8.51 -12.46
N GLY A 219 22.10 -8.48 -12.84
CA GLY A 219 21.59 -7.91 -14.09
C GLY A 219 21.65 -8.84 -15.30
N ILE A 220 21.99 -10.13 -15.11
CA ILE A 220 22.14 -11.10 -16.21
C ILE A 220 20.79 -11.53 -16.78
N LYS A 221 19.81 -11.84 -15.92
CA LYS A 221 18.47 -12.22 -16.34
C LYS A 221 17.61 -10.99 -16.64
N ASP A 222 17.76 -9.95 -15.83
CA ASP A 222 16.99 -8.71 -15.95
C ASP A 222 17.90 -7.50 -15.69
N THR A 223 18.27 -6.81 -16.76
CA THR A 223 19.18 -5.66 -16.69
C THR A 223 18.53 -4.45 -16.00
N SER A 224 17.19 -4.38 -15.92
CA SER A 224 16.49 -3.31 -15.19
C SER A 224 16.70 -3.39 -13.68
N LYS A 225 17.05 -4.58 -13.17
CA LYS A 225 17.38 -4.84 -11.76
C LYS A 225 18.87 -4.72 -11.45
N PHE A 226 19.71 -4.39 -12.43
CA PHE A 226 21.16 -4.29 -12.22
C PHE A 226 21.51 -3.42 -11.00
N GLY A 227 22.23 -4.01 -10.04
CA GLY A 227 22.67 -3.32 -8.82
C GLY A 227 21.59 -3.05 -7.77
N VAL A 228 20.34 -3.43 -8.03
CA VAL A 228 19.23 -3.30 -7.08
C VAL A 228 19.43 -4.30 -5.93
N ILE A 229 19.22 -3.84 -4.70
CA ILE A 229 19.35 -4.65 -3.50
C ILE A 229 18.13 -5.58 -3.40
N ALA A 230 18.40 -6.88 -3.31
CA ALA A 230 17.42 -7.92 -3.03
C ALA A 230 17.22 -8.09 -1.52
N SER A 231 18.30 -8.05 -0.74
CA SER A 231 18.24 -8.14 0.73
C SER A 231 19.44 -7.48 1.40
N TRP A 232 19.28 -7.06 2.65
CA TRP A 232 20.34 -6.64 3.56
C TRP A 232 20.24 -7.45 4.85
N ASN A 233 21.34 -8.06 5.28
CA ASN A 233 21.39 -9.02 6.40
C ASN A 233 20.35 -10.14 6.30
N GLY A 234 20.06 -10.60 5.08
CA GLY A 234 19.14 -11.72 4.81
C GLY A 234 17.66 -11.34 4.80
N SER A 235 17.32 -10.04 4.96
CA SER A 235 15.95 -9.54 4.90
C SER A 235 15.78 -8.53 3.75
N PRO A 236 14.69 -8.57 2.97
CA PRO A 236 14.33 -7.51 2.02
C PRO A 236 13.77 -6.26 2.73
N GLU A 237 13.60 -6.32 4.05
CA GLU A 237 12.99 -5.29 4.88
C GLU A 237 13.90 -4.90 6.05
N MET A 238 13.87 -3.62 6.41
CA MET A 238 14.53 -3.03 7.55
C MET A 238 13.81 -3.45 8.84
N PRO A 239 14.51 -3.83 9.91
CA PRO A 239 13.86 -4.31 11.13
C PRO A 239 13.34 -3.19 12.05
N TRP A 240 13.48 -1.92 11.66
CA TRP A 240 13.27 -0.79 12.57
C TRP A 240 11.99 0.03 12.33
N TRP A 241 11.35 -0.09 11.16
CA TRP A 241 10.20 0.74 10.78
C TRP A 241 8.94 -0.09 10.61
N GLU A 242 7.80 0.54 10.87
CA GLU A 242 6.46 0.02 10.61
C GLU A 242 5.59 1.19 10.13
N PRO A 243 4.70 1.05 9.12
CA PRO A 243 4.24 -0.18 8.45
C PRO A 243 5.11 -0.58 7.22
N ASP A 244 4.66 -1.57 6.43
CA ASP A 244 5.44 -2.28 5.39
C ASP A 244 6.04 -1.36 4.32
N SER A 245 5.39 -0.23 4.04
CA SER A 245 5.86 0.80 3.11
C SER A 245 7.23 1.38 3.50
N CYS A 246 7.53 1.51 4.79
CA CYS A 246 8.69 2.25 5.28
C CYS A 246 9.88 1.38 5.65
N LYS A 247 9.64 0.08 5.89
CA LYS A 247 10.69 -0.92 6.08
C LYS A 247 11.25 -1.49 4.78
N LYS A 248 10.57 -1.33 3.65
CA LYS A 248 11.05 -1.87 2.37
C LYS A 248 12.42 -1.31 1.96
N ILE A 249 13.37 -2.19 1.71
CA ILE A 249 14.65 -1.83 1.08
C ILE A 249 14.40 -1.67 -0.42
N SER A 250 14.66 -0.48 -0.95
CA SER A 250 14.37 -0.15 -2.34
C SER A 250 15.58 0.49 -3.03
N GLY A 251 15.83 0.07 -4.26
CA GLY A 251 16.87 0.65 -5.11
C GLY A 251 18.25 0.05 -4.90
N THR A 252 19.29 0.83 -5.19
CA THR A 252 20.69 0.38 -5.14
C THR A 252 21.40 0.89 -3.88
N ASP A 253 22.68 0.57 -3.72
CA ASP A 253 23.54 1.13 -2.66
C ASP A 253 24.04 2.55 -2.97
N GLY A 254 23.60 3.14 -4.09
CA GLY A 254 23.99 4.46 -4.55
C GLY A 254 25.31 4.51 -5.34
N ALA A 255 26.03 3.40 -5.46
CA ALA A 255 27.29 3.35 -6.21
C ALA A 255 27.07 3.06 -7.70
N ILE A 256 26.04 2.27 -8.01
CA ILE A 256 25.65 1.90 -9.38
C ILE A 256 24.14 2.02 -9.54
N PHE A 257 23.68 2.30 -10.76
CA PHE A 257 22.26 2.36 -11.12
C PHE A 257 22.00 1.54 -12.38
N PRO A 258 20.76 1.04 -12.58
CA PRO A 258 20.38 0.40 -13.84
C PRO A 258 20.64 1.31 -15.06
N PRO A 259 21.03 0.76 -16.22
CA PRO A 259 21.23 1.53 -17.45
C PRO A 259 19.89 2.09 -17.98
N PHE A 260 19.98 2.98 -18.97
CA PHE A 260 18.84 3.64 -19.62
C PHE A 260 17.98 4.44 -18.63
N VAL A 261 18.64 5.35 -17.91
CA VAL A 261 18.01 6.28 -16.99
C VAL A 261 17.22 7.32 -17.79
N THR A 262 15.95 7.50 -17.45
CA THR A 262 15.05 8.48 -18.07
C THR A 262 14.71 9.59 -17.09
N THR A 263 14.21 10.72 -17.61
CA THR A 263 13.89 11.91 -16.80
C THR A 263 12.60 11.77 -15.98
N ASP A 264 11.68 10.88 -16.38
CA ASP A 264 10.44 10.55 -15.68
C ASP A 264 10.61 9.52 -14.56
N ARG A 265 11.73 8.78 -14.57
CA ARG A 265 11.98 7.68 -13.63
C ARG A 265 12.51 8.21 -12.30
N LYS A 266 11.79 7.92 -11.21
CA LYS A 266 12.30 8.10 -9.83
C LYS A 266 13.32 7.00 -9.52
N LEU A 267 14.49 7.38 -9.00
CA LEU A 267 15.55 6.45 -8.58
C LEU A 267 15.49 6.24 -7.08
N ASN A 268 15.75 5.02 -6.60
CA ASN A 268 15.79 4.73 -5.17
C ASN A 268 17.23 4.34 -4.77
N MET A 269 17.62 4.71 -3.55
CA MET A 269 18.90 4.39 -2.95
C MET A 269 18.70 4.03 -1.48
N PHE A 270 19.22 2.88 -1.05
CA PHE A 270 19.21 2.49 0.35
C PHE A 270 20.55 2.81 1.01
N SER A 271 20.49 3.37 2.22
CA SER A 271 21.67 3.57 3.06
C SER A 271 21.40 3.07 4.47
N SER A 272 22.17 2.04 4.88
CA SER A 272 22.08 1.48 6.24
C SER A 272 22.40 2.51 7.33
N ASP A 273 23.28 3.48 7.05
CA ASP A 273 23.61 4.55 7.99
C ASP A 273 22.50 5.59 8.18
N LEU A 274 21.67 5.80 7.15
CA LEU A 274 20.49 6.68 7.17
C LEU A 274 19.23 5.97 7.63
N CYS A 275 19.34 4.66 7.77
CA CYS A 275 18.30 3.78 8.23
C CYS A 275 17.04 3.83 7.36
N ARG A 276 17.10 4.29 6.10
CA ARG A 276 15.95 4.28 5.19
C ARG A 276 16.38 4.20 3.73
N SER A 277 15.41 3.88 2.88
CA SER A 277 15.52 4.09 1.43
C SER A 277 15.18 5.55 1.11
N LEU A 278 15.99 6.21 0.29
CA LEU A 278 15.79 7.55 -0.22
C LEU A 278 15.37 7.51 -1.68
N ARG A 279 14.41 8.36 -2.04
CA ARG A 279 13.96 8.56 -3.42
C ARG A 279 14.65 9.80 -4.00
N LEU A 280 15.10 9.67 -5.24
CA LEU A 280 15.78 10.71 -6.01
C LEU A 280 14.96 11.03 -7.25
N ILE A 281 14.84 12.32 -7.56
CA ILE A 281 14.10 12.85 -8.71
C ILE A 281 15.03 13.61 -9.64
N TYR A 282 14.71 13.59 -10.93
CA TYR A 282 15.42 14.36 -11.94
C TYR A 282 15.25 15.86 -11.66
N GLU A 283 16.35 16.60 -11.66
CA GLU A 283 16.34 18.06 -11.59
C GLU A 283 16.55 18.66 -12.98
N LYS A 284 17.66 18.30 -13.64
CA LYS A 284 18.07 18.89 -14.92
C LYS A 284 19.09 18.06 -15.67
N GLU A 285 19.21 18.37 -16.95
CA GLU A 285 20.35 18.02 -17.78
C GLU A 285 21.59 18.84 -17.37
N SER A 286 22.73 18.18 -17.38
CA SER A 286 24.02 18.71 -16.95
C SER A 286 25.14 18.11 -17.79
N GLU A 287 26.37 18.55 -17.54
CA GLU A 287 27.55 18.01 -18.17
C GLU A 287 28.69 17.92 -17.16
N VAL A 288 29.32 16.75 -17.06
CA VAL A 288 30.49 16.55 -16.19
C VAL A 288 31.72 16.32 -17.06
N GLY A 289 32.51 17.38 -17.25
CA GLY A 289 33.76 17.32 -18.02
C GLY A 289 33.55 16.86 -19.45
N GLY A 290 32.55 17.39 -20.16
CA GLY A 290 32.19 17.03 -21.54
C GLY A 290 31.48 15.69 -21.71
N VAL A 291 30.97 15.08 -20.64
CA VAL A 291 30.09 13.90 -20.69
C VAL A 291 28.68 14.36 -20.31
N PRO A 292 27.66 14.14 -21.17
CA PRO A 292 26.27 14.45 -20.83
C PRO A 292 25.82 13.68 -19.58
N SER A 293 25.11 14.37 -18.69
CA SER A 293 24.64 13.80 -17.43
C SER A 293 23.21 14.23 -17.10
N TYR A 294 22.51 13.40 -16.35
CA TYR A 294 21.28 13.77 -15.67
C TYR A 294 21.57 13.95 -14.18
N LYS A 295 21.26 15.14 -13.65
CA LYS A 295 21.38 15.44 -12.23
C LYS A 295 20.09 15.05 -11.52
N PHE A 296 20.22 14.16 -10.54
CA PHE A 296 19.15 13.78 -9.63
C PHE A 296 19.43 14.33 -8.24
N ILE A 297 18.39 14.84 -7.58
CA ILE A 297 18.42 15.36 -6.22
C ILE A 297 17.53 14.51 -5.30
N VAL A 298 17.70 14.63 -3.99
CA VAL A 298 16.76 14.04 -3.03
C VAL A 298 15.39 14.64 -3.24
N ASP A 299 14.39 13.78 -3.37
CA ASP A 299 13.00 14.21 -3.49
C ASP A 299 12.57 14.96 -2.22
N PRO A 300 12.14 16.23 -2.31
CA PRO A 300 11.73 17.00 -1.13
C PRO A 300 10.63 16.33 -0.31
N GLU A 301 9.76 15.54 -0.95
CA GLU A 301 8.69 14.77 -0.29
C GLU A 301 9.26 13.77 0.74
N VAL A 302 10.50 13.30 0.58
CA VAL A 302 11.13 12.30 1.47
C VAL A 302 11.44 12.88 2.86
N LEU A 303 11.66 14.19 2.94
CA LEU A 303 11.92 14.92 4.18
C LEU A 303 10.74 15.82 4.57
N GLU A 304 9.60 15.66 3.91
CA GLU A 304 8.42 16.48 4.15
C GLU A 304 7.77 16.17 5.50
N ASP A 305 7.26 17.23 6.15
CA ASP A 305 6.55 17.12 7.42
C ASP A 305 5.43 16.09 7.31
N PRO A 306 5.33 15.10 8.23
CA PRO A 306 4.27 14.10 8.22
C PRO A 306 2.84 14.67 8.24
N VAL A 307 2.67 15.94 8.64
CA VAL A 307 1.40 16.68 8.53
C VAL A 307 0.97 16.85 7.07
N PHE A 308 1.91 17.16 6.17
CA PHE A 308 1.65 17.37 4.74
C PHE A 308 1.81 16.09 3.94
N ASN A 309 2.84 15.29 4.24
CA ASN A 309 3.07 13.99 3.62
C ASN A 309 2.95 12.84 4.64
N ARG A 310 1.76 12.25 4.70
CA ARG A 310 1.44 11.18 5.66
C ARG A 310 2.29 9.92 5.46
N ASP A 311 2.89 9.70 4.29
CA ASP A 311 3.78 8.55 4.04
C ASP A 311 5.02 8.59 4.94
N ASN A 312 5.45 9.77 5.40
CA ASN A 312 6.60 9.91 6.30
C ASN A 312 6.27 9.64 7.77
N MET A 313 5.01 9.42 8.14
CA MET A 313 4.57 9.21 9.53
C MET A 313 5.28 8.03 10.20
N CYS A 314 5.54 6.97 9.43
CA CYS A 314 6.23 5.77 9.87
C CYS A 314 7.69 5.98 10.29
N TYR A 315 8.30 7.10 9.90
CA TYR A 315 9.66 7.47 10.31
C TYR A 315 9.67 8.29 11.62
N CYS A 316 8.53 8.39 12.31
CA CYS A 316 8.40 8.97 13.65
C CYS A 316 8.35 7.88 14.74
N THR A 317 9.18 8.00 15.77
CA THR A 317 9.39 6.94 16.79
C THR A 317 8.49 7.03 18.04
N GLN A 318 7.29 7.59 17.93
CA GLN A 318 6.24 7.49 18.96
C GLN A 318 4.86 7.26 18.31
N PRO A 319 4.49 6.01 18.01
CA PRO A 319 3.18 5.66 17.53
C PRO A 319 2.20 5.69 18.72
N GLY A 320 1.65 6.86 18.97
CA GLY A 320 0.73 7.11 20.07
C GLY A 320 0.30 8.57 20.10
N SER A 321 -0.69 8.92 19.27
CA SER A 321 -1.48 10.16 19.30
C SER A 321 -0.74 11.50 19.10
N ARG A 322 -0.93 12.11 17.91
CA ARG A 322 -0.63 13.49 17.45
C ARG A 322 0.67 13.73 16.66
N PHE A 323 0.52 14.41 15.52
CA PHE A 323 1.57 14.95 14.64
C PHE A 323 2.61 15.84 15.36
N GLU A 324 2.30 16.31 16.57
CA GLU A 324 3.12 17.24 17.36
C GLU A 324 4.49 16.66 17.77
N ASN A 325 4.64 15.33 17.80
CA ASN A 325 5.87 14.65 18.21
C ASN A 325 6.76 14.22 17.04
N CYS A 326 6.34 14.47 15.79
CA CYS A 326 7.15 14.24 14.60
C CYS A 326 8.08 15.45 14.35
N PRO A 327 9.28 15.22 13.78
CA PRO A 327 10.08 16.31 13.25
C PRO A 327 9.29 17.09 12.20
N LYS A 328 9.51 18.41 12.18
CA LYS A 328 9.00 19.30 11.14
C LYS A 328 9.72 19.05 9.82
N GLN A 329 9.23 19.72 8.77
CA GLN A 329 9.83 19.78 7.44
C GLN A 329 11.37 19.80 7.46
N GLY A 330 12.00 18.93 6.67
CA GLY A 330 13.43 18.87 6.43
C GLY A 330 14.25 18.01 7.41
N ALA A 331 13.60 17.30 8.33
CA ALA A 331 14.28 16.39 9.25
C ALA A 331 13.47 15.10 9.49
N TYR A 332 14.15 14.01 9.86
CA TYR A 332 13.50 12.76 10.29
C TYR A 332 14.32 12.06 11.38
N GLN A 333 13.69 11.18 12.16
CA GLN A 333 14.35 10.46 13.26
C GLN A 333 15.08 9.21 12.76
N ILE A 334 16.20 8.86 13.40
CA ILE A 334 16.94 7.60 13.17
C ILE A 334 17.12 6.80 14.47
N ASN A 335 16.32 7.09 15.48
CA ASN A 335 16.44 6.51 16.82
C ASN A 335 16.34 4.97 16.80
N ALA A 336 15.46 4.44 15.95
CA ALA A 336 15.13 3.01 15.89
C ALA A 336 16.33 2.13 15.49
N CYS A 337 17.21 2.63 14.61
CA CYS A 337 18.46 1.93 14.24
C CYS A 337 19.67 2.35 15.10
N ARG A 338 19.53 3.37 15.95
CA ARG A 338 20.59 3.93 16.82
C ARG A 338 20.34 3.66 18.30
N LYS A 339 19.80 2.48 18.62
CA LYS A 339 19.55 2.00 20.00
C LYS A 339 18.76 3.01 20.85
N GLU A 340 17.70 3.60 20.29
CA GLU A 340 16.84 4.59 20.95
C GLU A 340 17.51 5.94 21.28
N THR A 341 18.72 6.20 20.76
CA THR A 341 19.37 7.52 20.89
C THR A 341 18.56 8.55 20.08
N PRO A 342 18.23 9.73 20.63
CA PRO A 342 17.35 10.73 20.00
C PRO A 342 18.07 11.51 18.89
N LEU A 343 18.53 10.80 17.86
CA LEU A 343 19.25 11.34 16.71
C LEU A 343 18.32 11.56 15.52
N LEU A 344 18.50 12.69 14.85
CA LEU A 344 17.76 13.05 13.67
C LEU A 344 18.71 13.37 12.52
N VAL A 345 18.25 13.14 11.30
CA VAL A 345 18.97 13.49 10.07
C VAL A 345 18.23 14.62 9.37
N SER A 346 19.00 15.59 8.87
CA SER A 346 18.54 16.66 7.99
C SER A 346 19.55 16.87 6.85
N LEU A 347 19.26 17.79 5.93
CA LEU A 347 20.30 18.35 5.07
C LEU A 347 21.17 19.35 5.87
N PRO A 348 22.43 19.60 5.44
CA PRO A 348 23.32 20.55 6.11
C PRO A 348 22.70 21.94 6.26
N HIS A 349 22.94 22.54 7.42
CA HIS A 349 22.37 23.82 7.85
C HIS A 349 20.85 23.89 7.74
N PHE A 350 20.17 22.74 7.85
CA PHE A 350 18.73 22.62 7.67
C PHE A 350 18.23 23.17 6.32
N LEU A 351 19.01 22.95 5.23
CA LEU A 351 18.55 23.23 3.87
C LEU A 351 17.18 22.55 3.63
N ASP A 352 16.22 23.29 3.08
CA ASP A 352 14.83 22.87 2.85
C ASP A 352 14.06 22.47 4.13
N GLY A 353 14.59 22.81 5.31
CA GLY A 353 13.97 22.57 6.60
C GLY A 353 13.15 23.74 7.14
N SER A 354 12.35 23.45 8.18
CA SER A 354 11.53 24.45 8.86
C SER A 354 12.38 25.61 9.40
N SER A 355 11.87 26.84 9.21
CA SER A 355 12.51 28.06 9.74
C SER A 355 12.68 28.04 11.26
N GLU A 356 11.89 27.22 11.98
CA GLU A 356 12.02 27.03 13.42
C GLU A 356 13.40 26.49 13.83
N TYR A 357 14.01 25.63 13.00
CA TYR A 357 15.33 25.09 13.27
C TYR A 357 16.41 26.17 13.23
N LEU A 358 16.31 27.10 12.28
CA LEU A 358 17.23 28.22 12.15
C LEU A 358 16.97 29.29 13.23
N ASN A 359 15.72 29.55 13.58
CA ASN A 359 15.36 30.60 14.54
C ASN A 359 15.94 30.42 15.95
N LYS A 360 16.32 29.19 16.32
CA LYS A 360 16.89 28.82 17.63
C LYS A 360 18.42 28.80 17.66
N THR A 361 19.07 29.02 16.53
CA THR A 361 20.53 29.00 16.36
C THR A 361 21.03 30.28 15.72
N GLU A 362 22.28 30.63 15.97
CA GLU A 362 23.05 31.59 15.17
C GLU A 362 24.25 30.88 14.56
N GLY A 363 24.62 31.26 13.32
CA GLY A 363 25.76 30.69 12.59
C GLY A 363 25.42 29.57 11.58
N LEU A 364 24.15 29.23 11.40
CA LEU A 364 23.71 28.31 10.33
C LEU A 364 23.26 29.09 9.08
N HIS A 365 23.82 28.75 7.92
CA HIS A 365 23.54 29.41 6.65
C HIS A 365 23.26 28.39 5.53
N PRO A 366 22.01 27.97 5.29
CA PRO A 366 21.70 27.00 4.24
C PRO A 366 22.00 27.55 2.84
N ASP A 367 22.85 26.86 2.09
CA ASP A 367 23.19 27.16 0.69
C ASP A 367 23.03 25.89 -0.16
N ARG A 368 22.16 25.93 -1.17
CA ARG A 368 21.88 24.77 -2.03
C ARG A 368 23.13 24.27 -2.76
N SER A 369 24.03 25.16 -3.18
CA SER A 369 25.26 24.78 -3.89
C SER A 369 26.21 23.96 -3.01
N LEU A 370 26.24 24.27 -1.71
CA LEU A 370 27.11 23.64 -0.73
C LEU A 370 26.46 22.46 0.00
N HIS A 371 25.13 22.48 0.18
CA HIS A 371 24.43 21.59 1.11
C HIS A 371 23.47 20.59 0.44
N GLU A 372 23.18 20.73 -0.85
CA GLU A 372 22.31 19.79 -1.55
C GLU A 372 22.97 18.42 -1.73
N THR A 373 22.18 17.35 -1.53
CA THR A 373 22.56 15.99 -1.95
C THR A 373 22.14 15.75 -3.38
N PHE A 374 23.08 15.32 -4.22
CA PHE A 374 22.81 15.02 -5.62
C PHE A 374 23.69 13.89 -6.15
N ILE A 375 23.22 13.27 -7.23
CA ILE A 375 23.99 12.36 -8.08
C ILE A 375 23.86 12.78 -9.53
N GLU A 376 24.94 12.66 -10.30
CA GLU A 376 24.95 12.88 -11.74
C GLU A 376 25.32 11.57 -12.44
N LEU A 377 24.37 11.08 -13.24
CA LEU A 377 24.47 9.81 -13.96
C LEU A 377 24.59 10.05 -15.45
N GLU A 378 25.41 9.23 -16.13
CA GLU A 378 25.35 9.14 -17.58
C GLU A 378 24.08 8.36 -17.98
N PRO A 379 23.18 8.92 -18.80
CA PRO A 379 21.83 8.37 -19.03
C PRO A 379 21.82 6.95 -19.61
N THR A 380 22.75 6.62 -20.50
CA THR A 380 22.70 5.37 -21.25
C THR A 380 23.20 4.19 -20.42
N SER A 381 24.34 4.35 -19.73
CA SER A 381 25.01 3.31 -18.95
C SER A 381 24.60 3.29 -17.47
N GLY A 382 24.04 4.38 -16.94
CA GLY A 382 23.73 4.52 -15.51
C GLY A 382 24.97 4.71 -14.62
N LEU A 383 26.13 5.05 -15.20
CA LEU A 383 27.39 5.26 -14.47
C LEU A 383 27.39 6.58 -13.69
N LEU A 384 27.89 6.52 -12.45
CA LEU A 384 28.07 7.69 -11.59
C LEU A 384 29.25 8.54 -12.05
N LEU A 385 28.98 9.76 -12.52
CA LEU A 385 30.00 10.71 -12.98
C LEU A 385 30.48 11.61 -11.84
N LYS A 386 29.53 12.10 -11.04
CA LYS A 386 29.76 13.00 -9.91
C LYS A 386 28.64 12.80 -8.90
N ALA A 387 28.97 12.80 -7.62
CA ALA A 387 27.98 12.74 -6.56
C ALA A 387 28.47 13.47 -5.32
N ALA A 388 27.53 14.02 -4.57
CA ALA A 388 27.76 14.49 -3.22
C ALA A 388 26.57 14.06 -2.35
N LYS A 389 26.84 13.13 -1.42
CA LYS A 389 25.90 12.74 -0.38
C LYS A 389 26.18 13.59 0.85
N ARG A 390 25.29 14.54 1.12
CA ARG A 390 25.44 15.57 2.15
C ARG A 390 24.35 15.44 3.19
N ILE A 391 24.73 15.13 4.42
CA ILE A 391 23.79 14.87 5.51
C ILE A 391 24.25 15.55 6.78
N GLN A 392 23.30 15.97 7.61
CA GLN A 392 23.57 16.52 8.93
C GLN A 392 22.93 15.63 9.98
N VAL A 393 23.70 15.33 11.03
CA VAL A 393 23.24 14.61 12.21
C VAL A 393 22.95 15.63 13.30
N ASN A 394 21.78 15.50 13.90
CA ASN A 394 21.26 16.39 14.92
C ASN A 394 20.77 15.57 16.12
N MET A 395 20.59 16.23 17.26
CA MET A 395 20.05 15.62 18.47
C MET A 395 18.97 16.52 19.07
N GLU A 396 17.89 15.91 19.57
CA GLU A 396 16.81 16.67 20.20
C GLU A 396 17.25 17.21 21.58
N LEU A 397 17.29 18.52 21.73
CA LEU A 397 17.52 19.21 23.01
C LEU A 397 16.19 19.80 23.49
N ARG A 398 15.79 19.48 24.72
CA ARG A 398 14.56 20.01 25.34
C ARG A 398 14.66 20.11 26.85
N PRO A 399 13.79 20.93 27.50
CA PRO A 399 13.76 21.00 28.94
C PRO A 399 13.37 19.67 29.61
N PHE A 400 14.13 19.26 30.64
CA PHE A 400 13.78 18.13 31.51
C PHE A 400 13.63 18.59 32.95
N LYS A 401 12.42 18.49 33.50
CA LYS A 401 12.09 19.01 34.85
C LYS A 401 12.82 18.27 35.99
N PHE A 402 13.21 17.01 35.76
CA PHE A 402 13.81 16.12 36.77
C PHE A 402 15.33 16.24 36.91
N ILE A 403 16.00 16.97 36.01
CA ILE A 403 17.46 17.16 36.03
C ILE A 403 17.79 18.65 35.94
N LYS A 404 18.52 19.17 36.93
CA LYS A 404 18.71 20.62 37.11
C LYS A 404 19.39 21.27 35.90
N GLN A 405 20.36 20.58 35.31
CA GLN A 405 21.17 21.04 34.18
C GLN A 405 20.36 21.28 32.90
N PHE A 406 19.27 20.52 32.69
CA PHE A 406 18.40 20.67 31.52
C PHE A 406 17.09 21.40 31.83
N LYS A 407 16.93 22.02 33.00
CA LYS A 407 15.64 22.63 33.38
C LYS A 407 15.29 23.85 32.52
N LYS A 408 16.30 24.58 32.04
CA LYS A 408 16.14 25.86 31.33
C LYS A 408 16.68 25.86 29.89
N VAL A 409 17.22 24.74 29.41
CA VAL A 409 17.72 24.66 28.02
C VAL A 409 16.59 24.93 27.02
N PRO A 410 16.87 25.52 25.85
CA PRO A 410 15.85 25.71 24.83
C PRO A 410 15.37 24.36 24.28
N SER A 411 14.12 24.33 23.81
CA SER A 411 13.64 23.24 22.95
C SER A 411 14.08 23.51 21.51
N MET A 412 14.95 22.66 20.96
CA MET A 412 15.50 22.83 19.61
C MET A 412 16.09 21.52 19.07
N LEU A 413 16.23 21.46 17.74
CA LEU A 413 17.02 20.44 17.07
C LEU A 413 18.49 20.87 17.03
N PHE A 414 19.33 20.28 17.88
CA PHE A 414 20.71 20.69 18.08
C PHE A 414 21.62 20.03 17.03
N PRO A 415 22.26 20.79 16.11
CA PRO A 415 23.10 20.21 15.08
C PRO A 415 24.45 19.76 15.67
N LEU A 416 24.92 18.58 15.27
CA LEU A 416 26.16 17.99 15.80
C LEU A 416 27.28 18.06 14.77
N VAL A 417 27.03 17.54 13.59
CA VAL A 417 28.00 17.41 12.50
C VAL A 417 27.23 17.34 11.18
N TRP A 418 27.80 17.87 10.11
CA TRP A 418 27.39 17.52 8.76
C TRP A 418 28.56 16.93 7.97
N VAL A 419 28.22 16.06 7.03
CA VAL A 419 29.17 15.19 6.33
C VAL A 419 28.96 15.34 4.83
N ASP A 420 30.01 15.70 4.09
CA ASP A 420 30.09 15.65 2.62
C ASP A 420 30.83 14.40 2.19
N GLU A 421 30.09 13.39 1.72
CA GLU A 421 30.66 12.23 1.04
C GLU A 421 30.55 12.45 -0.47
N SER A 422 31.65 12.91 -1.07
CA SER A 422 31.70 13.25 -2.48
C SER A 422 32.64 12.36 -3.28
N ALA A 423 32.23 12.07 -4.50
CA ALA A 423 32.98 11.29 -5.47
C ALA A 423 32.86 11.94 -6.85
N MET A 424 33.96 11.97 -7.58
CA MET A 424 33.98 12.45 -8.96
C MET A 424 34.87 11.53 -9.78
N MET A 425 34.37 11.09 -10.93
CA MET A 425 35.13 10.27 -11.87
C MET A 425 36.43 11.00 -12.26
N SER A 426 37.51 10.26 -12.49
CA SER A 426 38.76 10.86 -12.98
C SER A 426 38.64 11.35 -14.42
N GLU A 427 39.54 12.24 -14.84
CA GLU A 427 39.62 12.71 -16.23
C GLU A 427 39.83 11.55 -17.20
N ASP A 428 40.77 10.65 -16.89
CA ASP A 428 41.02 9.43 -17.67
C ASP A 428 39.78 8.54 -17.79
N GLY A 429 39.03 8.40 -16.69
CA GLY A 429 37.77 7.65 -16.65
C GLY A 429 36.74 8.25 -17.60
N ARG A 430 36.56 9.58 -17.55
CA ARG A 430 35.67 10.31 -18.48
C ARG A 430 36.14 10.20 -19.92
N GLY A 431 37.43 10.33 -20.20
CA GLY A 431 38.00 10.19 -21.54
C GLY A 431 37.71 8.82 -22.16
N ARG A 432 37.89 7.75 -21.37
CA ARG A 432 37.56 6.38 -21.81
C ARG A 432 36.06 6.19 -22.04
N LEU A 433 35.20 6.76 -21.19
CA LEU A 433 33.75 6.71 -21.36
C LEU A 433 33.32 7.40 -22.66
N LYS A 434 33.87 8.59 -22.95
CA LYS A 434 33.61 9.28 -24.23
C LYS A 434 34.03 8.46 -25.44
N ALA A 435 35.22 7.87 -25.40
CA ALA A 435 35.75 7.10 -26.53
C ALA A 435 34.99 5.79 -26.77
N LYS A 436 34.61 5.07 -25.70
CA LYS A 436 34.00 3.74 -25.80
C LYS A 436 32.47 3.76 -25.94
N LEU A 437 31.79 4.78 -25.42
CA LEU A 437 30.33 4.84 -25.37
C LEU A 437 29.77 6.03 -26.17
N ILE A 438 30.16 7.25 -25.81
CA ILE A 438 29.52 8.48 -26.34
C ILE A 438 29.85 8.70 -27.82
N ALA A 439 31.12 8.56 -28.23
CA ALA A 439 31.52 8.79 -29.61
C ALA A 439 30.84 7.79 -30.58
N PRO A 440 30.85 6.46 -30.36
CA PRO A 440 30.13 5.52 -31.21
C PRO A 440 28.62 5.79 -31.30
N GLN A 441 27.97 6.16 -30.19
CA GLN A 441 26.54 6.49 -30.15
C GLN A 441 26.24 7.77 -30.96
N THR A 442 27.10 8.78 -30.82
CA THR A 442 27.03 10.04 -31.56
C THR A 442 27.22 9.80 -33.07
N TYR A 443 28.23 9.02 -33.47
CA TYR A 443 28.45 8.63 -34.88
C TYR A 443 27.30 7.79 -35.45
N SER A 444 26.71 6.88 -34.65
CA SER A 444 25.53 6.11 -35.06
C SER A 444 24.31 7.00 -35.31
N ASN A 445 24.08 7.99 -34.44
CA ASN A 445 22.99 8.95 -34.60
C ASN A 445 23.21 9.84 -35.83
N TYR A 446 24.42 10.38 -36.02
CA TYR A 446 24.75 11.15 -37.23
C TYR A 446 24.74 10.31 -38.52
N GLY A 447 25.11 9.03 -38.47
CA GLY A 447 25.02 8.10 -39.59
C GLY A 447 23.58 7.81 -40.01
N ALA A 448 22.64 7.77 -39.06
CA ALA A 448 21.21 7.65 -39.34
C ALA A 448 20.64 8.91 -40.03
N TRP A 449 21.08 10.11 -39.66
CA TRP A 449 20.69 11.37 -40.30
C TRP A 449 21.39 11.62 -41.65
N GLY A 450 22.65 11.23 -41.79
CA GLY A 450 23.42 11.35 -43.02
C GLY A 450 22.91 10.45 -44.15
N GLY A 451 22.37 9.27 -43.81
CA GLY A 451 21.72 8.37 -44.77
C GLY A 451 20.41 8.93 -45.35
N VAL A 452 19.63 9.64 -44.54
CA VAL A 452 18.36 10.27 -44.99
C VAL A 452 18.63 11.52 -45.83
N ALA A 453 19.64 12.33 -45.48
CA ALA A 453 20.00 13.54 -46.23
C ALA A 453 20.66 13.27 -47.60
N LEU A 454 21.41 12.18 -47.74
CA LEU A 454 22.07 11.81 -49.01
C LEU A 454 21.09 11.24 -50.05
N ASP A 455 19.97 10.66 -49.63
CA ASP A 455 18.94 10.13 -50.53
C ASP A 455 18.02 11.25 -51.08
N ASP A 456 17.72 12.28 -50.27
CA ASP A 456 16.93 13.44 -50.72
C ASP A 456 17.68 14.30 -51.78
N VAL A 457 19.00 14.44 -51.67
CA VAL A 457 19.79 15.24 -52.62
C VAL A 457 20.04 14.50 -53.94
N LYS A 458 20.22 13.17 -53.92
CA LYS A 458 20.37 12.40 -55.17
C LYS A 458 19.06 12.20 -55.92
N THR A 459 17.95 11.98 -55.21
CA THR A 459 16.65 11.72 -55.84
C THR A 459 16.05 12.99 -56.45
N THR A 460 16.26 14.16 -55.83
CA THR A 460 15.79 15.45 -56.36
C THR A 460 16.61 15.96 -57.55
N THR A 461 17.91 15.62 -57.61
CA THR A 461 18.78 16.03 -58.73
C THR A 461 18.57 15.17 -59.99
N LEU A 462 18.13 13.91 -59.85
CA LEU A 462 17.89 13.01 -60.98
C LEU A 462 16.52 13.17 -61.65
N LEU A 463 15.57 13.89 -61.04
CA LEU A 463 14.22 14.08 -61.59
C LEU A 463 14.03 15.39 -62.39
N CYS A 464 15.03 16.27 -62.47
CA CYS A 464 14.90 17.58 -63.12
C CYS A 464 15.73 17.81 -64.40
N VAL A 465 16.39 16.79 -64.98
CA VAL A 465 17.12 16.96 -66.27
C VAL A 465 16.49 16.12 -67.38
N ARG A 466 15.57 16.79 -68.09
CA ARG A 466 15.03 16.62 -69.46
C ARG A 466 14.99 15.22 -70.12
N PRO A 467 13.84 14.83 -70.70
CA PRO A 467 13.75 13.71 -71.64
C PRO A 467 14.09 14.22 -73.04
N ASP A 468 15.27 13.90 -73.54
CA ASP A 468 15.52 13.86 -74.98
C ASP A 468 16.80 13.09 -75.25
N ARG A 469 16.65 11.80 -75.59
CA ARG A 469 17.30 11.19 -76.76
C ARG A 469 16.90 9.72 -76.88
N SER A 470 16.57 9.39 -78.12
CA SER A 470 16.13 8.11 -78.66
C SER A 470 17.04 6.93 -78.35
N ALA A 471 16.41 5.76 -78.23
CA ALA A 471 16.94 4.42 -78.07
C ALA A 471 17.81 3.93 -79.26
N ALA A 472 18.93 4.61 -79.55
CA ALA A 472 19.83 4.24 -80.64
C ALA A 472 21.27 3.85 -80.23
N ASP A 473 21.67 3.97 -78.95
CA ASP A 473 23.10 3.80 -78.58
C ASP A 473 23.42 2.69 -77.55
N ILE A 474 22.47 1.82 -77.16
CA ILE A 474 22.73 0.72 -76.20
C ILE A 474 22.77 -0.66 -76.88
N SER A 475 23.43 -0.73 -78.04
CA SER A 475 23.75 -2.01 -78.72
C SER A 475 25.25 -2.23 -78.90
N ARG A 476 26.12 -1.49 -78.19
CA ARG A 476 27.59 -1.56 -78.37
C ARG A 476 28.43 -1.79 -77.10
N TRP A 477 27.89 -2.42 -76.06
CA TRP A 477 28.72 -2.81 -74.92
C TRP A 477 28.64 -4.31 -74.64
N GLN A 478 29.54 -5.06 -75.27
CA GLN A 478 29.98 -6.39 -74.83
C GLN A 478 31.32 -6.22 -74.09
N PRO A 479 31.41 -6.59 -72.81
CA PRO A 479 32.69 -6.87 -72.19
C PRO A 479 33.14 -8.28 -72.57
N ASP A 480 34.36 -8.40 -73.07
CA ASP A 480 35.01 -9.68 -73.35
C ASP A 480 35.14 -10.52 -72.06
N GLY A 481 34.67 -11.78 -72.12
CA GLY A 481 34.96 -12.80 -71.12
C GLY A 481 33.84 -13.16 -70.13
N VAL A 482 32.61 -12.64 -70.27
CA VAL A 482 31.49 -13.03 -69.38
C VAL A 482 30.37 -13.68 -70.18
N ASP A 483 30.05 -14.91 -69.81
CA ASP A 483 28.97 -15.71 -70.41
C ASP A 483 27.60 -15.01 -70.27
N PRO A 484 26.93 -14.66 -71.39
CA PRO A 484 25.61 -14.02 -71.37
C PRO A 484 24.53 -14.81 -70.62
N GLN A 485 24.67 -16.14 -70.53
CA GLN A 485 23.73 -16.97 -69.77
C GLN A 485 23.87 -16.72 -68.26
N LEU A 486 25.10 -16.51 -67.77
CA LEU A 486 25.38 -16.32 -66.34
C LEU A 486 24.78 -15.00 -65.81
N VAL A 487 24.83 -13.93 -66.60
CA VAL A 487 24.23 -12.62 -66.25
C VAL A 487 22.70 -12.68 -66.28
N GLY A 488 22.11 -13.37 -67.26
CA GLY A 488 20.66 -13.61 -67.30
C GLY A 488 20.15 -14.46 -66.12
N HIS A 489 20.93 -15.45 -65.69
CA HIS A 489 20.63 -16.27 -64.51
C HIS A 489 20.75 -15.48 -63.20
N LEU A 490 21.73 -14.59 -63.07
CA LEU A 490 21.87 -13.72 -61.89
C LEU A 490 20.74 -12.69 -61.78
N VAL A 491 20.37 -12.03 -62.88
CA VAL A 491 19.29 -11.03 -62.87
C VAL A 491 17.92 -11.67 -62.63
N SER A 492 17.66 -12.87 -63.17
CA SER A 492 16.44 -13.61 -62.86
C SER A 492 16.40 -14.12 -61.42
N SER A 493 17.53 -14.62 -60.88
CA SER A 493 17.65 -15.08 -59.48
C SER A 493 17.46 -13.95 -58.46
N VAL A 494 18.02 -12.77 -58.71
CA VAL A 494 17.84 -11.58 -57.87
C VAL A 494 16.40 -11.04 -57.97
N GLY A 495 15.79 -11.06 -59.16
CA GLY A 495 14.39 -10.69 -59.34
C GLY A 495 13.39 -11.66 -58.67
N LEU A 496 13.70 -12.96 -58.69
CA LEU A 496 12.93 -14.01 -57.99
C LEU A 496 13.05 -13.88 -56.47
N THR A 497 14.24 -13.61 -55.93
CA THR A 497 14.46 -13.43 -54.50
C THR A 497 13.81 -12.15 -53.96
N LEU A 498 13.86 -11.03 -54.69
CA LEU A 498 13.14 -9.81 -54.31
C LEU A 498 11.61 -9.97 -54.34
N ARG A 499 11.08 -10.68 -55.33
CA ARG A 499 9.64 -11.05 -55.36
C ARG A 499 9.26 -11.95 -54.19
N ALA A 500 10.11 -12.92 -53.85
CA ALA A 500 9.90 -13.80 -52.70
C ALA A 500 9.90 -13.04 -51.36
N ILE A 501 10.79 -12.05 -51.20
CA ILE A 501 10.85 -11.20 -49.99
C ILE A 501 9.61 -10.31 -49.86
N ASN A 502 9.15 -9.67 -50.96
CA ASN A 502 7.93 -8.86 -50.93
C ASN A 502 6.68 -9.73 -50.65
N MET A 503 6.57 -10.89 -51.30
CA MET A 503 5.49 -11.84 -51.00
C MET A 503 5.53 -12.31 -49.55
N PHE A 504 6.72 -12.53 -48.98
CA PHE A 504 6.89 -12.91 -47.58
C PHE A 504 6.45 -11.80 -46.61
N LEU A 505 6.83 -10.54 -46.88
CA LEU A 505 6.42 -9.39 -46.07
C LEU A 505 4.92 -9.13 -46.14
N GLU A 506 4.31 -9.17 -47.33
CA GLU A 506 2.86 -9.09 -47.50
C GLU A 506 2.14 -10.21 -46.74
N THR A 507 2.68 -11.44 -46.82
CA THR A 507 2.14 -12.58 -46.07
C THR A 507 2.23 -12.35 -44.56
N LEU A 508 3.33 -11.81 -44.04
CA LEU A 508 3.46 -11.49 -42.61
C LEU A 508 2.47 -10.42 -42.14
N VAL A 509 2.24 -9.37 -42.93
CA VAL A 509 1.25 -8.33 -42.61
C VAL A 509 -0.17 -8.91 -42.62
N ILE A 510 -0.49 -9.73 -43.63
CA ILE A 510 -1.79 -10.41 -43.71
C ILE A 510 -1.97 -11.36 -42.52
N LEU A 511 -0.95 -12.13 -42.14
CA LEU A 511 -1.00 -13.02 -40.98
C LEU A 511 -1.19 -12.24 -39.67
N PHE A 512 -0.52 -11.11 -39.51
CA PHE A 512 -0.67 -10.25 -38.33
C PHE A 512 -2.09 -9.67 -38.23
N ILE A 513 -2.61 -9.09 -39.31
CA ILE A 513 -3.98 -8.56 -39.34
C ILE A 513 -5.00 -9.69 -39.12
N SER A 514 -4.80 -10.85 -39.76
CA SER A 514 -5.67 -12.02 -39.58
C SER A 514 -5.66 -12.52 -38.13
N SER A 515 -4.50 -12.51 -37.47
CA SER A 515 -4.37 -12.87 -36.05
C SER A 515 -5.10 -11.88 -35.14
N LEU A 516 -5.00 -10.57 -35.40
CA LEU A 516 -5.73 -9.54 -34.65
C LEU A 516 -7.25 -9.69 -34.84
N LEU A 517 -7.71 -9.90 -36.07
CA LEU A 517 -9.12 -10.13 -36.36
C LEU A 517 -9.62 -11.42 -35.71
N ALA A 518 -8.88 -12.52 -35.82
CA ALA A 518 -9.22 -13.80 -35.18
C ALA A 518 -9.31 -13.65 -33.65
N THR A 519 -8.39 -12.91 -33.04
CA THR A 519 -8.41 -12.60 -31.60
C THR A 519 -9.63 -11.76 -31.24
N PHE A 520 -9.93 -10.71 -32.00
CA PHE A 520 -11.10 -9.86 -31.78
C PHE A 520 -12.41 -10.66 -31.90
N PHE A 521 -12.59 -11.44 -32.97
CA PHE A 521 -13.77 -12.31 -33.14
C PHE A 521 -13.85 -13.38 -32.04
N GLY A 522 -12.71 -13.95 -31.64
CA GLY A 522 -12.63 -14.88 -30.51
C GLY A 522 -13.12 -14.25 -29.20
N LEU A 523 -12.70 -13.01 -28.90
CA LEU A 523 -13.16 -12.26 -27.73
C LEU A 523 -14.66 -11.93 -27.81
N VAL A 524 -15.17 -11.56 -28.99
CA VAL A 524 -16.60 -11.28 -29.20
C VAL A 524 -17.44 -12.55 -29.00
N ILE A 525 -17.03 -13.68 -29.58
CA ILE A 525 -17.69 -14.98 -29.38
C ILE A 525 -17.68 -15.35 -27.89
N TYR A 526 -16.53 -15.22 -27.24
CA TYR A 526 -16.37 -15.51 -25.81
C TYR A 526 -17.23 -14.62 -24.91
N ALA A 527 -17.34 -13.32 -25.19
CA ALA A 527 -18.18 -12.40 -24.45
C ALA A 527 -19.68 -12.71 -24.62
N ARG A 528 -20.09 -13.14 -25.82
CA ARG A 528 -21.51 -13.26 -26.20
C ARG A 528 -22.08 -14.68 -26.18
N TRP A 529 -21.28 -15.73 -25.98
CA TRP A 529 -21.74 -17.14 -26.07
C TRP A 529 -23.02 -17.39 -25.25
N ASN A 530 -23.10 -16.85 -24.04
CA ASN A 530 -24.24 -17.09 -23.14
C ASN A 530 -25.47 -16.18 -23.40
N TYR A 531 -25.36 -15.18 -24.28
CA TYR A 531 -26.49 -14.30 -24.61
C TYR A 531 -27.51 -15.08 -25.44
N GLY A 532 -28.81 -14.96 -25.15
CA GLY A 532 -29.87 -15.85 -25.66
C GLY A 532 -30.42 -16.81 -24.58
N THR A 533 -29.66 -17.09 -23.53
CA THR A 533 -30.11 -17.97 -22.44
C THR A 533 -31.33 -17.42 -21.69
N LEU A 534 -31.41 -16.11 -21.40
CA LEU A 534 -32.52 -15.53 -20.66
C LEU A 534 -33.79 -15.44 -21.52
N GLU A 535 -33.63 -15.21 -22.82
CA GLU A 535 -34.70 -15.23 -23.82
C GLU A 535 -35.41 -16.60 -23.83
N ALA A 536 -34.64 -17.69 -23.71
CA ALA A 536 -35.17 -19.04 -23.65
C ALA A 536 -35.96 -19.36 -22.37
N LEU A 537 -35.83 -18.56 -21.30
CA LEU A 537 -36.55 -18.75 -20.03
C LEU A 537 -37.94 -18.12 -20.01
N ASN A 538 -38.31 -17.35 -21.04
CA ASN A 538 -39.59 -16.66 -21.15
C ASN A 538 -39.92 -15.76 -19.95
N ILE A 539 -38.89 -15.09 -19.40
CA ILE A 539 -39.02 -14.06 -18.36
C ILE A 539 -38.65 -12.69 -18.94
N PRO A 540 -39.20 -11.58 -18.40
CA PRO A 540 -38.71 -10.24 -18.73
C PRO A 540 -37.22 -10.13 -18.39
N PHE A 541 -36.42 -9.45 -19.22
CA PHE A 541 -35.00 -9.27 -18.94
C PHE A 541 -34.48 -7.93 -19.45
N VAL A 542 -33.40 -7.46 -18.82
CA VAL A 542 -32.66 -6.28 -19.25
C VAL A 542 -31.78 -6.65 -20.43
N LYS A 543 -31.99 -6.02 -21.60
CA LYS A 543 -31.20 -6.31 -22.79
C LYS A 543 -29.70 -6.07 -22.53
N PRO A 544 -28.81 -7.03 -22.85
CA PRO A 544 -27.38 -6.83 -22.70
C PRO A 544 -26.85 -5.82 -23.73
N SER A 545 -25.86 -5.04 -23.32
CA SER A 545 -24.97 -4.30 -24.23
C SER A 545 -24.22 -5.27 -25.14
N PHE A 546 -23.47 -4.73 -26.11
CA PHE A 546 -22.77 -5.58 -27.08
C PHE A 546 -21.75 -6.53 -26.41
N PHE A 547 -21.13 -6.11 -25.30
CA PHE A 547 -19.97 -6.82 -24.71
C PHE A 547 -19.97 -6.92 -23.17
N LEU A 548 -20.60 -6.01 -22.44
CA LEU A 548 -20.47 -5.88 -20.97
C LEU A 548 -21.70 -6.36 -20.19
N GLY A 549 -22.62 -7.08 -20.84
CA GLY A 549 -23.85 -7.53 -20.22
C GLY A 549 -24.88 -6.41 -20.09
N SER A 550 -25.86 -6.62 -19.22
CA SER A 550 -27.03 -5.76 -19.03
C SER A 550 -26.77 -4.50 -18.21
N ALA A 551 -25.60 -4.38 -17.58
CA ALA A 551 -25.20 -3.24 -16.75
C ALA A 551 -23.75 -2.82 -17.07
N PRO A 552 -23.49 -2.27 -18.27
CA PRO A 552 -22.14 -1.86 -18.70
C PRO A 552 -21.53 -0.75 -17.82
N ASP A 553 -22.38 0.01 -17.14
CA ASP A 553 -22.10 1.15 -16.27
C ASP A 553 -22.25 0.80 -14.77
N LEU A 554 -22.12 -0.48 -14.43
CA LEU A 554 -22.27 -0.97 -13.05
C LEU A 554 -21.47 -0.16 -12.03
N HIS A 555 -20.22 0.18 -12.36
CA HIS A 555 -19.30 0.93 -11.51
C HIS A 555 -19.76 2.38 -11.25
N GLU A 556 -20.63 2.94 -12.08
CA GLU A 556 -21.13 4.33 -11.96
C GLU A 556 -22.50 4.42 -11.29
N LYS A 557 -23.19 3.29 -11.08
CA LYS A 557 -24.56 3.25 -10.57
C LYS A 557 -24.63 2.81 -9.11
N ILE A 558 -25.56 3.42 -8.38
CA ILE A 558 -25.96 3.00 -7.03
C ILE A 558 -26.87 1.77 -7.15
N GLN A 559 -26.34 0.63 -6.73
CA GLN A 559 -26.89 -0.68 -7.10
C GLN A 559 -28.29 -0.97 -6.55
N HIS A 560 -28.55 -0.61 -5.29
CA HIS A 560 -29.86 -0.84 -4.68
C HIS A 560 -30.96 0.07 -5.25
N LEU A 561 -30.61 1.27 -5.71
CA LEU A 561 -31.54 2.16 -6.42
C LEU A 561 -31.86 1.65 -7.83
N GLU A 562 -30.86 1.06 -8.49
CA GLU A 562 -31.05 0.43 -9.79
C GLU A 562 -31.92 -0.86 -9.67
N ASP A 563 -31.74 -1.64 -8.60
CA ASP A 563 -32.56 -2.82 -8.34
C ASP A 563 -34.04 -2.48 -8.14
N ILE A 564 -34.34 -1.42 -7.39
CA ILE A 564 -35.75 -1.00 -7.19
C ILE A 564 -36.35 -0.44 -8.48
N ALA A 565 -35.57 0.26 -9.31
CA ALA A 565 -36.00 0.72 -10.62
C ALA A 565 -36.31 -0.46 -11.57
N ARG A 566 -35.45 -1.50 -11.58
CA ARG A 566 -35.64 -2.72 -12.36
C ARG A 566 -36.84 -3.52 -11.87
N TYR A 567 -36.98 -3.70 -10.56
CA TYR A 567 -38.15 -4.35 -9.96
C TYR A 567 -39.46 -3.65 -10.37
N LYS A 568 -39.50 -2.31 -10.29
CA LYS A 568 -40.67 -1.51 -10.73
C LYS A 568 -40.96 -1.67 -12.23
N LYS A 569 -39.93 -1.82 -13.06
CA LYS A 569 -40.06 -1.91 -14.53
C LYS A 569 -40.41 -3.31 -15.04
N TYR A 570 -39.80 -4.35 -14.49
CA TYR A 570 -39.88 -5.73 -15.01
C TYR A 570 -40.72 -6.67 -14.13
N GLY A 571 -41.08 -6.25 -12.92
CA GLY A 571 -41.88 -7.03 -11.98
C GLY A 571 -41.04 -7.88 -11.02
N SER A 572 -41.70 -8.85 -10.38
CA SER A 572 -41.11 -9.66 -9.30
C SER A 572 -40.10 -10.71 -9.75
N VAL A 573 -40.05 -11.05 -11.04
CA VAL A 573 -39.08 -11.98 -11.61
C VAL A 573 -38.55 -11.42 -12.92
N TYR A 574 -37.24 -11.21 -13.02
CA TYR A 574 -36.61 -10.70 -14.23
C TYR A 574 -35.17 -11.20 -14.41
N GLY A 575 -34.68 -11.18 -15.65
CA GLY A 575 -33.33 -11.59 -16.00
C GLY A 575 -32.36 -10.43 -16.19
N VAL A 576 -31.10 -10.63 -15.84
CA VAL A 576 -29.98 -9.71 -16.06
C VAL A 576 -28.75 -10.51 -16.47
N TYR A 577 -28.00 -10.04 -17.47
CA TYR A 577 -26.67 -10.55 -17.77
C TYR A 577 -25.62 -9.77 -16.97
N GLU A 578 -25.04 -10.38 -15.94
CA GLU A 578 -23.90 -9.83 -15.21
C GLU A 578 -22.62 -10.24 -15.93
N GLY A 579 -22.06 -9.32 -16.72
CA GLY A 579 -21.03 -9.63 -17.71
C GLY A 579 -21.54 -10.65 -18.73
N ARG A 580 -21.10 -11.91 -18.58
CA ARG A 580 -21.58 -13.05 -19.41
C ARG A 580 -22.52 -14.01 -18.68
N SER A 581 -22.75 -13.83 -17.39
CA SER A 581 -23.52 -14.78 -16.58
C SER A 581 -25.02 -14.45 -16.65
N PRO A 582 -25.89 -15.38 -17.07
CA PRO A 582 -27.33 -15.20 -16.94
C PRO A 582 -27.74 -15.30 -15.47
N THR A 583 -28.32 -14.24 -14.93
CA THR A 583 -28.78 -14.15 -13.54
C THR A 583 -30.28 -13.86 -13.51
N ILE A 584 -31.02 -14.59 -12.67
CA ILE A 584 -32.45 -14.40 -12.43
C ILE A 584 -32.61 -13.64 -11.12
N TYR A 585 -33.26 -12.48 -11.17
CA TYR A 585 -33.62 -11.69 -10.01
C TYR A 585 -35.03 -12.08 -9.56
N VAL A 586 -35.20 -12.41 -8.29
CA VAL A 586 -36.46 -12.84 -7.69
C VAL A 586 -36.81 -11.95 -6.50
N CYS A 587 -38.00 -11.36 -6.52
CA CYS A 587 -38.53 -10.52 -5.45
C CYS A 587 -39.85 -11.07 -4.84
N ASP A 588 -40.36 -12.17 -5.37
CA ASP A 588 -41.58 -12.83 -4.88
C ASP A 588 -41.27 -13.65 -3.61
N PRO A 589 -41.91 -13.35 -2.46
CA PRO A 589 -41.67 -14.06 -1.20
C PRO A 589 -41.88 -15.57 -1.27
N GLU A 590 -42.83 -16.06 -2.08
CA GLU A 590 -43.06 -17.50 -2.21
C GLU A 590 -41.95 -18.18 -3.01
N LEU A 591 -41.49 -17.58 -4.11
CA LEU A 591 -40.34 -18.09 -4.84
C LEU A 591 -39.07 -18.05 -3.99
N ILE A 592 -38.87 -16.98 -3.21
CA ILE A 592 -37.77 -16.87 -2.24
C ILE A 592 -37.83 -18.02 -1.24
N ARG A 593 -39.01 -18.31 -0.66
CA ARG A 593 -39.20 -19.44 0.26
C ARG A 593 -38.87 -20.77 -0.39
N LEU A 594 -39.29 -21.00 -1.64
CA LEU A 594 -38.97 -22.22 -2.37
C LEU A 594 -37.45 -22.35 -2.56
N ILE A 595 -36.80 -21.32 -3.11
CA ILE A 595 -35.38 -21.35 -3.49
C ILE A 595 -34.45 -21.39 -2.27
N PHE A 596 -34.73 -20.60 -1.24
CA PHE A 596 -33.82 -20.45 -0.09
C PHE A 596 -34.04 -21.51 0.99
N VAL A 597 -35.25 -22.10 1.07
CA VAL A 597 -35.64 -22.97 2.19
C VAL A 597 -36.15 -24.33 1.71
N LYS A 598 -37.27 -24.37 0.95
CA LYS A 598 -37.98 -25.63 0.67
C LYS A 598 -37.17 -26.56 -0.25
N ASP A 599 -36.65 -26.01 -1.33
CA ASP A 599 -35.97 -26.74 -2.41
C ASP A 599 -34.46 -26.46 -2.35
N PHE A 600 -33.92 -26.28 -1.14
CA PHE A 600 -32.53 -25.90 -0.91
C PHE A 600 -31.52 -26.86 -1.56
N ASP A 601 -31.86 -28.12 -1.77
CA ASP A 601 -30.98 -29.10 -2.40
C ASP A 601 -30.69 -28.84 -3.89
N HIS A 602 -31.50 -27.98 -4.53
CA HIS A 602 -31.24 -27.42 -5.86
C HIS A 602 -30.40 -26.14 -5.82
N PHE A 603 -30.28 -25.49 -4.65
CA PHE A 603 -29.75 -24.12 -4.49
C PHE A 603 -28.76 -24.02 -3.33
N GLN A 604 -27.84 -24.99 -3.23
CA GLN A 604 -26.96 -25.13 -2.07
C GLN A 604 -25.76 -24.16 -2.05
N ASP A 605 -25.34 -23.74 -3.25
CA ASP A 605 -24.14 -22.92 -3.45
C ASP A 605 -24.47 -21.45 -3.64
N ARG A 606 -23.45 -20.60 -3.49
CA ARG A 606 -23.44 -19.21 -3.96
C ARG A 606 -22.47 -19.09 -5.14
N ARG A 607 -22.26 -17.90 -5.69
CA ARG A 607 -21.26 -17.70 -6.74
C ARG A 607 -19.87 -18.01 -6.19
N GLN A 608 -19.13 -18.83 -6.91
CA GLN A 608 -17.71 -19.07 -6.65
C GLN A 608 -16.91 -18.09 -7.50
N ILE A 609 -16.21 -17.16 -6.86
CA ILE A 609 -15.37 -16.17 -7.53
C ILE A 609 -13.91 -16.48 -7.17
N ASP A 610 -13.03 -16.53 -8.17
CA ASP A 610 -11.59 -16.49 -7.94
C ASP A 610 -11.15 -15.03 -7.93
N LEU A 611 -10.95 -14.49 -6.73
CA LEU A 611 -10.54 -13.11 -6.50
C LEU A 611 -9.01 -12.93 -6.56
N GLY A 612 -8.26 -13.97 -6.97
CA GLY A 612 -6.81 -13.92 -7.06
C GLY A 612 -6.07 -14.07 -5.73
N ASP A 613 -6.80 -14.13 -4.60
CA ASP A 613 -6.26 -14.31 -3.25
C ASP A 613 -6.79 -15.61 -2.62
N PRO A 614 -5.92 -16.58 -2.27
CA PRO A 614 -6.32 -17.83 -1.62
C PRO A 614 -7.11 -17.66 -0.31
N LEU A 615 -6.82 -16.62 0.47
CA LEU A 615 -7.45 -16.35 1.77
C LEU A 615 -8.91 -15.93 1.59
N VAL A 616 -9.16 -15.00 0.65
CA VAL A 616 -10.51 -14.48 0.36
C VAL A 616 -11.36 -15.57 -0.31
N ASN A 617 -10.76 -16.35 -1.21
CA ASN A 617 -11.43 -17.46 -1.89
C ASN A 617 -11.93 -18.54 -0.90
N ASP A 618 -11.35 -18.64 0.29
CA ASP A 618 -11.76 -19.57 1.34
C ASP A 618 -12.77 -18.95 2.36
N PHE A 619 -13.27 -17.73 2.17
CA PHE A 619 -14.34 -17.17 3.03
C PHE A 619 -15.60 -18.04 2.98
N LEU A 620 -16.26 -18.22 4.13
CA LEU A 620 -17.46 -19.06 4.28
C LEU A 620 -18.54 -18.80 3.22
N ASP A 621 -18.67 -17.55 2.79
CA ASP A 621 -19.66 -17.09 1.82
C ASP A 621 -19.41 -17.62 0.41
N PHE A 622 -18.15 -17.90 0.03
CA PHE A 622 -17.75 -18.38 -1.30
C PHE A 622 -17.49 -19.89 -1.35
N LEU A 623 -17.44 -20.56 -0.19
CA LEU A 623 -17.14 -21.99 -0.14
C LEU A 623 -18.22 -22.86 -0.83
N PRO A 624 -17.81 -23.88 -1.61
CA PRO A 624 -18.72 -24.90 -2.14
C PRO A 624 -19.40 -25.66 -0.99
N VAL A 625 -20.62 -26.17 -1.23
CA VAL A 625 -21.51 -26.75 -0.21
C VAL A 625 -20.83 -27.75 0.71
N ASP A 626 -19.99 -28.63 0.19
CA ASP A 626 -19.33 -29.67 1.00
C ASP A 626 -18.34 -29.07 2.00
N LYS A 627 -17.47 -28.16 1.55
CA LYS A 627 -16.55 -27.41 2.42
C LYS A 627 -17.31 -26.49 3.37
N TRP A 628 -18.32 -25.78 2.85
CA TRP A 628 -19.15 -24.86 3.62
C TRP A 628 -19.85 -25.56 4.79
N ARG A 629 -20.38 -26.77 4.57
CA ARG A 629 -21.07 -27.53 5.62
C ARG A 629 -20.15 -27.83 6.80
N GLU A 630 -18.92 -28.26 6.52
CA GLU A 630 -17.92 -28.56 7.55
C GLU A 630 -17.45 -27.31 8.31
N ILE A 631 -17.09 -26.24 7.57
CA ILE A 631 -16.63 -25.00 8.20
C ILE A 631 -17.76 -24.33 9.00
N ARG A 632 -18.97 -24.23 8.42
CA ARG A 632 -20.15 -23.68 9.13
C ARG A 632 -20.50 -24.52 10.35
N GLY A 633 -20.44 -25.85 10.24
CA GLY A 633 -20.69 -26.76 11.35
C GLY A 633 -19.76 -26.53 12.52
N SER A 634 -18.48 -26.24 12.24
CA SER A 634 -17.49 -25.90 13.28
C SER A 634 -17.71 -24.51 13.89
N MET A 635 -18.15 -23.52 13.11
CA MET A 635 -18.35 -22.15 13.61
C MET A 635 -19.67 -21.93 14.33
N SER A 636 -20.76 -22.58 13.92
CA SER A 636 -22.12 -22.31 14.43
C SER A 636 -22.27 -22.38 15.96
N PRO A 637 -21.61 -23.30 16.70
CA PRO A 637 -21.76 -23.42 18.15
C PRO A 637 -21.39 -22.15 18.95
N ILE A 638 -20.54 -21.28 18.41
CA ILE A 638 -20.11 -20.06 19.11
C ILE A 638 -21.20 -19.00 19.22
N PHE A 639 -22.24 -19.08 18.39
CA PHE A 639 -23.37 -18.16 18.38
C PHE A 639 -24.60 -18.69 19.13
N THR A 640 -24.40 -19.73 19.95
CA THR A 640 -25.44 -20.24 20.86
C THR A 640 -25.65 -19.26 22.03
N THR A 641 -26.85 -19.28 22.63
CA THR A 641 -27.20 -18.39 23.74
C THR A 641 -26.20 -18.48 24.90
N GLY A 642 -25.73 -19.68 25.22
CA GLY A 642 -24.74 -19.88 26.30
C GLY A 642 -23.40 -19.20 26.02
N LYS A 643 -22.87 -19.31 24.79
CA LYS A 643 -21.60 -18.67 24.40
C LYS A 643 -21.73 -17.16 24.28
N LEU A 644 -22.84 -16.66 23.73
CA LEU A 644 -23.12 -15.21 23.70
C LEU A 644 -23.22 -14.60 25.11
N LYS A 645 -23.84 -15.31 26.05
CA LYS A 645 -23.85 -14.91 27.47
C LYS A 645 -22.43 -14.83 28.05
N MET A 646 -21.52 -15.73 27.69
CA MET A 646 -20.11 -15.64 28.12
C MET A 646 -19.40 -14.42 27.53
N MET A 647 -19.65 -14.11 26.25
CA MET A 647 -19.12 -12.92 25.57
C MET A 647 -19.69 -11.61 26.10
N SER A 648 -20.87 -11.65 26.74
CA SER A 648 -21.56 -10.45 27.22
C SER A 648 -20.76 -9.64 28.24
N THR A 649 -19.87 -10.28 29.00
CA THR A 649 -18.94 -9.58 29.89
C THR A 649 -18.04 -8.62 29.11
N SER A 650 -17.52 -9.06 27.96
CA SER A 650 -16.74 -8.20 27.07
C SER A 650 -17.60 -7.08 26.49
N PHE A 651 -18.85 -7.35 26.11
CA PHE A 651 -19.77 -6.31 25.64
C PHE A 651 -19.99 -5.25 26.72
N LYS A 652 -20.25 -5.66 27.96
CA LYS A 652 -20.41 -4.78 29.12
C LYS A 652 -19.19 -3.89 29.33
N THR A 653 -18.01 -4.49 29.47
CA THR A 653 -16.78 -3.73 29.73
C THR A 653 -16.47 -2.74 28.60
N VAL A 654 -16.59 -3.15 27.34
CA VAL A 654 -16.30 -2.27 26.19
C VAL A 654 -17.27 -1.09 26.17
N ASN A 655 -18.57 -1.34 26.30
CA ASN A 655 -19.57 -0.28 26.26
C ASN A 655 -19.44 0.69 27.44
N GLU A 656 -19.21 0.20 28.66
CA GLU A 656 -19.00 1.05 29.83
C GLU A 656 -17.75 1.93 29.68
N GLU A 657 -16.62 1.36 29.24
CA GLU A 657 -15.38 2.12 28.99
C GLU A 657 -15.59 3.17 27.88
N PHE A 658 -16.26 2.80 26.79
CA PHE A 658 -16.49 3.65 25.62
C PHE A 658 -17.43 4.81 25.93
N PHE A 659 -18.62 4.53 26.47
CA PHE A 659 -19.63 5.56 26.70
C PHE A 659 -19.26 6.50 27.85
N LYS A 660 -18.47 6.04 28.82
CA LYS A 660 -17.85 6.92 29.82
C LYS A 660 -16.95 7.96 29.16
N GLN A 661 -16.09 7.55 28.23
CA GLN A 661 -15.21 8.46 27.50
C GLN A 661 -15.98 9.38 26.56
N LEU A 662 -16.96 8.84 25.82
CA LEU A 662 -17.82 9.64 24.95
C LEU A 662 -18.54 10.74 25.71
N THR A 663 -19.10 10.42 26.89
CA THR A 663 -19.77 11.41 27.74
C THR A 663 -18.82 12.52 28.18
N GLN A 664 -17.58 12.20 28.54
CA GLN A 664 -16.56 13.20 28.87
C GLN A 664 -16.19 14.09 27.67
N ILE A 665 -16.17 13.54 26.46
CA ILE A 665 -15.93 14.31 25.23
C ILE A 665 -17.09 15.27 24.97
N VAL A 666 -18.33 14.80 25.06
CA VAL A 666 -19.52 15.64 24.88
C VAL A 666 -19.57 16.75 25.95
N ASP A 667 -19.22 16.44 27.21
CA ASP A 667 -19.17 17.44 28.28
C ASP A 667 -18.07 18.49 28.09
N SER A 668 -16.91 18.09 27.53
CA SER A 668 -15.76 19.00 27.37
C SER A 668 -15.78 19.81 26.07
N LYS A 669 -16.35 19.25 24.99
CA LYS A 669 -16.35 19.86 23.65
C LYS A 669 -17.73 20.34 23.20
N GLY A 670 -18.80 19.85 23.81
CA GLY A 670 -20.16 20.23 23.46
C GLY A 670 -20.49 21.64 23.92
N ARG A 671 -21.28 22.36 23.12
CA ARG A 671 -21.93 23.60 23.57
C ARG A 671 -23.29 23.22 24.16
N ASP A 672 -23.56 23.60 25.39
CA ASP A 672 -24.82 23.30 26.09
C ASP A 672 -25.16 21.79 26.15
N GLY A 673 -24.15 20.92 26.18
CA GLY A 673 -24.33 19.46 26.19
C GLY A 673 -24.67 18.84 24.83
N ALA A 674 -24.51 19.59 23.74
CA ALA A 674 -24.69 19.13 22.36
C ALA A 674 -23.36 19.05 21.59
N TYR A 675 -23.14 17.95 20.86
CA TYR A 675 -21.93 17.72 20.05
C TYR A 675 -22.25 16.98 18.76
N SER A 676 -21.92 17.58 17.61
CA SER A 676 -22.10 16.98 16.29
C SER A 676 -20.89 16.13 15.89
N MET A 677 -21.14 14.91 15.41
CA MET A 677 -20.08 14.02 14.91
C MET A 677 -20.63 13.02 13.88
N ASP A 678 -19.73 12.36 13.16
CA ASP A 678 -20.08 11.27 12.25
C ASP A 678 -20.41 9.99 13.04
N MET A 679 -21.64 9.50 12.88
CA MET A 679 -22.11 8.30 13.56
C MET A 679 -21.36 7.05 13.07
N ARG A 680 -20.95 7.02 11.80
CA ARG A 680 -20.19 5.88 11.28
C ARG A 680 -18.84 5.78 11.97
N GLN A 681 -18.11 6.90 12.04
CA GLN A 681 -16.83 7.00 12.75
C GLN A 681 -16.96 6.65 14.24
N LEU A 682 -18.05 7.06 14.90
CA LEU A 682 -18.32 6.71 16.30
C LEU A 682 -18.37 5.18 16.49
N PHE A 683 -19.16 4.50 15.65
CA PHE A 683 -19.35 3.06 15.79
C PHE A 683 -18.18 2.23 15.30
N ASP A 684 -17.34 2.78 14.41
CA ASP A 684 -16.18 2.07 13.88
C ASP A 684 -15.27 1.55 14.99
N GLY A 685 -14.91 2.41 15.93
CA GLY A 685 -14.08 2.01 17.06
C GLY A 685 -14.77 1.08 18.05
N LEU A 686 -16.02 1.39 18.41
CA LEU A 686 -16.79 0.62 19.37
C LEU A 686 -16.99 -0.83 18.92
N VAL A 687 -17.45 -1.01 17.67
CA VAL A 687 -17.73 -2.33 17.12
C VAL A 687 -16.43 -3.12 16.93
N MET A 688 -15.35 -2.47 16.48
CA MET A 688 -14.05 -3.12 16.34
C MET A 688 -13.53 -3.63 17.69
N ASP A 689 -13.55 -2.80 18.74
CA ASP A 689 -13.09 -3.23 20.08
C ASP A 689 -13.97 -4.35 20.64
N MET A 690 -15.28 -4.26 20.42
CA MET A 690 -16.23 -5.28 20.83
C MET A 690 -15.93 -6.64 20.17
N ILE A 691 -15.73 -6.67 18.84
CA ILE A 691 -15.36 -7.91 18.13
C ILE A 691 -13.99 -8.39 18.61
N CYS A 692 -12.98 -7.51 18.68
CA CYS A 692 -11.62 -7.89 19.07
C CYS A 692 -11.56 -8.51 20.47
N ARG A 693 -12.26 -7.93 21.46
CA ARG A 693 -12.28 -8.48 22.83
C ARG A 693 -13.15 -9.72 22.95
N SER A 694 -14.34 -9.72 22.36
CA SER A 694 -15.29 -10.85 22.52
C SER A 694 -14.90 -12.08 21.71
N ALA A 695 -14.31 -11.92 20.53
CA ALA A 695 -13.96 -13.01 19.64
C ALA A 695 -12.50 -13.44 19.77
N PHE A 696 -11.57 -12.50 19.95
CA PHE A 696 -10.13 -12.79 19.96
C PHE A 696 -9.44 -12.55 21.31
N GLY A 697 -10.13 -11.97 22.30
CA GLY A 697 -9.51 -11.61 23.57
C GLY A 697 -8.46 -10.50 23.45
N ILE A 698 -8.52 -9.69 22.40
CA ILE A 698 -7.57 -8.60 22.11
C ILE A 698 -8.22 -7.27 22.51
N LYS A 699 -7.61 -6.53 23.43
CA LYS A 699 -7.97 -5.13 23.70
C LYS A 699 -7.29 -4.25 22.67
N ILE A 700 -8.07 -3.52 21.88
CA ILE A 700 -7.50 -2.52 20.97
C ILE A 700 -7.13 -1.26 21.78
N GLY A 701 -6.38 -0.34 21.18
CA GLY A 701 -6.08 0.96 21.79
C GLY A 701 -7.33 1.79 22.05
N ASP A 702 -7.21 3.11 22.10
CA ASP A 702 -8.40 3.97 22.25
C ASP A 702 -9.38 3.73 21.08
N PRO A 703 -10.63 3.27 21.33
CA PRO A 703 -11.62 3.07 20.29
C PRO A 703 -12.15 4.41 19.73
N LEU A 704 -12.01 5.52 20.45
CA LEU A 704 -12.40 6.84 19.94
C LEU A 704 -11.27 7.50 19.13
N ASP A 705 -10.10 6.87 19.02
CA ASP A 705 -9.01 7.32 18.16
C ASP A 705 -9.38 7.11 16.67
N PRO A 706 -9.50 8.19 15.87
CA PRO A 706 -9.79 8.08 14.44
C PRO A 706 -8.70 7.34 13.66
N ASP A 707 -7.48 7.24 14.20
CA ASP A 707 -6.33 6.56 13.61
C ASP A 707 -6.07 5.17 14.23
N ASN A 708 -7.06 4.59 14.91
CA ASN A 708 -6.92 3.26 15.52
C ASN A 708 -6.44 2.21 14.49
N LEU A 709 -5.35 1.51 14.82
CA LEU A 709 -4.69 0.56 13.92
C LEU A 709 -5.64 -0.55 13.41
N PHE A 710 -6.41 -1.17 14.31
CA PHE A 710 -7.30 -2.28 13.92
C PHE A 710 -8.42 -1.78 13.00
N VAL A 711 -9.01 -0.62 13.31
CA VAL A 711 -10.03 0.00 12.45
C VAL A 711 -9.46 0.25 11.05
N ARG A 712 -8.25 0.81 10.93
CA ARG A 712 -7.61 1.06 9.63
C ARG A 712 -7.32 -0.23 8.86
N LEU A 713 -6.69 -1.21 9.50
CA LEU A 713 -6.36 -2.49 8.85
C LEU A 713 -7.60 -3.18 8.26
N PHE A 714 -8.72 -3.17 8.96
CA PHE A 714 -9.96 -3.78 8.48
C PHE A 714 -10.71 -2.91 7.46
N LYS A 715 -10.64 -1.57 7.56
CA LYS A 715 -11.17 -0.68 6.52
C LYS A 715 -10.40 -0.82 5.20
N ASP A 716 -9.08 -0.97 5.25
CA ASP A 716 -8.26 -1.22 4.06
C ASP A 716 -8.67 -2.51 3.34
N LEU A 717 -9.10 -3.53 4.11
CA LEU A 717 -9.64 -4.78 3.58
C LEU A 717 -11.05 -4.64 2.99
N GLN A 718 -11.76 -3.53 3.16
CA GLN A 718 -13.07 -3.30 2.53
C GLN A 718 -12.94 -2.65 1.15
N GLY A 719 -11.75 -2.14 0.82
CA GLY A 719 -11.48 -1.43 -0.43
C GLY A 719 -12.01 0.02 -0.42
N THR A 720 -11.64 0.76 -1.46
CA THR A 720 -12.02 2.14 -1.73
C THR A 720 -12.96 2.23 -2.92
N ASP A 721 -13.59 3.40 -3.12
CA ASP A 721 -14.44 3.66 -4.29
C ASP A 721 -13.68 3.46 -5.64
N ALA A 722 -12.36 3.64 -5.65
CA ALA A 722 -11.51 3.43 -6.83
C ALA A 722 -11.33 1.94 -7.20
N ASP A 723 -11.44 1.04 -6.22
CA ASP A 723 -11.21 -0.41 -6.41
C ASP A 723 -12.36 -1.09 -7.17
N PHE A 724 -13.55 -0.47 -7.17
CA PHE A 724 -14.75 -0.95 -7.86
C PHE A 724 -15.01 -0.23 -9.20
N GLY A 725 -13.95 0.21 -9.89
CA GLY A 725 -14.02 0.90 -11.18
C GLY A 725 -14.29 0.00 -12.40
N LEU A 726 -13.96 0.52 -13.60
CA LEU A 726 -14.16 -0.19 -14.88
C LEU A 726 -13.50 -1.58 -14.91
N MET A 727 -12.36 -1.75 -14.24
CA MET A 727 -11.66 -3.05 -14.15
C MET A 727 -12.53 -4.13 -13.50
N TYR A 728 -13.26 -3.78 -12.43
CA TYR A 728 -14.20 -4.71 -11.78
C TYR A 728 -15.34 -5.09 -12.73
N THR A 729 -15.88 -4.13 -13.47
CA THR A 729 -16.93 -4.39 -14.49
C THR A 729 -16.40 -5.31 -15.60
N LEU A 730 -15.17 -5.08 -16.08
CA LEU A 730 -14.52 -5.94 -17.07
C LEU A 730 -14.25 -7.35 -16.53
N SER A 731 -13.95 -7.48 -15.24
CA SER A 731 -13.69 -8.79 -14.62
C SER A 731 -14.92 -9.73 -14.67
N MET A 732 -16.14 -9.19 -14.72
CA MET A 732 -17.36 -9.98 -14.90
C MET A 732 -17.46 -10.62 -16.30
N VAL A 733 -16.79 -10.05 -17.29
CA VAL A 733 -16.67 -10.60 -18.66
C VAL A 733 -15.36 -11.36 -18.84
N PHE A 734 -14.31 -10.98 -18.13
CA PHE A 734 -13.00 -11.64 -18.20
C PHE A 734 -12.51 -11.95 -16.79
N PRO A 735 -12.94 -13.09 -16.21
CA PRO A 735 -12.61 -13.42 -14.82
C PRO A 735 -11.10 -13.44 -14.55
N TRP A 736 -10.26 -13.72 -15.53
CA TRP A 736 -8.80 -13.70 -15.37
C TRP A 736 -8.24 -12.31 -15.02
N LEU A 737 -8.97 -11.23 -15.31
CA LEU A 737 -8.58 -9.86 -14.94
C LEU A 737 -8.61 -9.62 -13.42
N THR A 738 -9.32 -10.43 -12.64
CA THR A 738 -9.33 -10.29 -11.16
C THR A 738 -7.94 -10.47 -10.57
N ARG A 739 -7.05 -11.22 -11.23
CA ARG A 739 -5.64 -11.40 -10.81
C ARG A 739 -4.80 -10.14 -10.92
N PHE A 740 -5.27 -9.14 -11.67
CA PHE A 740 -4.64 -7.85 -11.85
C PHE A 740 -5.38 -6.73 -11.11
N ALA A 741 -6.58 -7.02 -10.57
CA ALA A 741 -7.25 -6.10 -9.68
C ALA A 741 -6.45 -6.00 -8.37
N PRO A 742 -6.37 -4.82 -7.75
CA PRO A 742 -5.81 -4.71 -6.41
C PRO A 742 -6.60 -5.65 -5.49
N THR A 743 -5.97 -6.77 -5.11
CA THR A 743 -6.56 -7.71 -4.16
C THR A 743 -6.73 -7.00 -2.83
N LEU A 744 -7.78 -7.36 -2.08
CA LEU A 744 -8.01 -6.89 -0.70
C LEU A 744 -6.67 -6.94 0.05
N GLY A 745 -6.21 -5.78 0.52
CA GLY A 745 -4.79 -5.46 0.75
C GLY A 745 -3.95 -6.59 1.34
N SER A 746 -3.03 -7.14 0.54
CA SER A 746 -2.16 -8.27 0.90
C SER A 746 -1.38 -8.03 2.19
N ASP A 747 -1.01 -6.77 2.45
CA ASP A 747 -0.22 -6.38 3.61
C ASP A 747 -1.08 -6.35 4.89
N SER A 748 -2.27 -5.72 4.83
CA SER A 748 -3.23 -5.68 5.95
C SER A 748 -3.76 -7.07 6.29
N ALA A 749 -4.10 -7.88 5.29
CA ALA A 749 -4.50 -9.28 5.49
C ALA A 749 -3.38 -10.09 6.15
N THR A 750 -2.13 -9.96 5.68
CA THR A 750 -0.97 -10.67 6.26
C THR A 750 -0.71 -10.26 7.71
N ARG A 751 -0.81 -8.97 8.03
CA ARG A 751 -0.69 -8.46 9.40
C ARG A 751 -1.76 -9.02 10.33
N ILE A 752 -3.01 -9.02 9.88
CA ILE A 752 -4.13 -9.56 10.67
C ILE A 752 -3.94 -11.07 10.88
N VAL A 753 -3.56 -11.82 9.84
CA VAL A 753 -3.24 -13.26 9.95
C VAL A 753 -2.13 -13.48 10.96
N ALA A 754 -1.06 -12.69 10.94
CA ALA A 754 0.06 -12.81 11.87
C ALA A 754 -0.37 -12.55 13.32
N ILE A 755 -1.19 -11.52 13.57
CA ILE A 755 -1.72 -11.20 14.91
C ILE A 755 -2.59 -12.36 15.42
N ILE A 756 -3.54 -12.82 14.62
CA ILE A 756 -4.47 -13.88 15.02
C ILE A 756 -3.71 -15.20 15.25
N ARG A 757 -2.74 -15.52 14.41
CA ARG A 757 -1.87 -16.69 14.61
C ARG A 757 -1.11 -16.61 15.93
N GLY A 758 -0.50 -15.46 16.24
CA GLY A 758 0.18 -15.27 17.52
C GLY A 758 -0.74 -15.46 18.73
N VAL A 759 -1.99 -15.01 18.64
CA VAL A 759 -3.00 -15.22 19.70
C VAL A 759 -3.42 -16.68 19.81
N MET A 760 -3.60 -17.37 18.68
CA MET A 760 -3.90 -18.81 18.66
C MET A 760 -2.79 -19.63 19.31
N GLU A 761 -1.53 -19.34 18.98
CA GLU A 761 -0.33 -20.00 19.52
C GLU A 761 -0.21 -19.74 21.04
N ALA A 762 -0.28 -18.49 21.47
CA ALA A 762 -0.23 -18.13 22.89
C ALA A 762 -1.35 -18.80 23.71
N ARG A 763 -2.56 -18.89 23.13
CA ARG A 763 -3.68 -19.60 23.78
C ARG A 763 -3.37 -21.09 23.92
N LYS A 764 -2.85 -21.72 22.87
CA LYS A 764 -2.48 -23.15 22.87
C LYS A 764 -1.39 -23.47 23.89
N GLU A 765 -0.38 -22.62 23.99
CA GLU A 765 0.72 -22.76 24.96
C GLU A 765 0.24 -22.59 26.41
N SER A 766 -0.66 -21.63 26.66
CA SER A 766 -1.19 -21.39 28.00
C SER A 766 -2.11 -22.50 28.51
N GLY A 767 -2.72 -23.28 27.62
CA GLY A 767 -3.75 -24.28 27.94
C GLY A 767 -5.09 -23.71 28.40
N ASN A 768 -5.24 -22.38 28.47
CA ASN A 768 -6.48 -21.73 28.88
C ASN A 768 -7.54 -21.86 27.77
N LYS A 769 -8.80 -22.06 28.16
CA LYS A 769 -9.96 -21.99 27.26
C LYS A 769 -10.89 -20.87 27.69
N HIS A 770 -11.20 -19.95 26.77
CA HIS A 770 -12.13 -18.84 27.02
C HIS A 770 -13.48 -19.05 26.34
N ASN A 771 -13.60 -20.11 25.54
CA ASN A 771 -14.78 -20.45 24.74
C ASN A 771 -15.16 -19.37 23.72
N ASP A 772 -14.15 -18.72 23.16
CA ASP A 772 -14.24 -17.65 22.17
C ASP A 772 -13.88 -18.15 20.76
N PHE A 773 -13.76 -17.23 19.80
CA PHE A 773 -13.56 -17.57 18.40
C PHE A 773 -12.15 -18.14 18.15
N ILE A 774 -11.16 -17.75 18.97
CA ILE A 774 -9.81 -18.33 18.93
C ILE A 774 -9.84 -19.81 19.29
N ASP A 775 -10.63 -20.21 20.28
CA ASP A 775 -10.74 -21.63 20.63
C ASP A 775 -11.38 -22.43 19.48
N VAL A 776 -12.38 -21.87 18.79
CA VAL A 776 -12.97 -22.49 17.58
C VAL A 776 -11.93 -22.60 16.45
N LEU A 777 -11.14 -21.56 16.23
CA LEU A 777 -10.07 -21.58 15.22
C LEU A 777 -9.01 -22.64 15.56
N ASN A 778 -8.62 -22.77 16.83
CA ASN A 778 -7.71 -23.83 17.29
C ASN A 778 -8.30 -25.23 17.09
N GLU A 779 -9.59 -25.44 17.40
CA GLU A 779 -10.27 -26.71 17.14
C GLU A 779 -10.34 -27.04 15.66
N MET A 780 -10.59 -26.05 14.80
CA MET A 780 -10.54 -26.22 13.34
C MET A 780 -9.13 -26.53 12.84
N TYR A 781 -8.12 -25.91 13.45
CA TYR A 781 -6.71 -26.13 13.13
C TYR A 781 -6.29 -27.57 13.48
N ASP A 782 -6.68 -28.09 14.64
CA ASP A 782 -6.38 -29.47 15.04
C ASP A 782 -7.05 -30.50 14.10
N LYS A 783 -8.23 -30.19 13.56
CA LYS A 783 -8.94 -31.00 12.55
C LYS A 783 -8.28 -31.02 11.17
N LEU A 784 -7.30 -30.16 10.86
CA LEU A 784 -6.59 -30.17 9.57
C LEU A 784 -5.94 -31.53 9.27
N SER A 785 -5.59 -32.29 10.31
CA SER A 785 -5.02 -33.63 10.19
C SER A 785 -6.05 -34.73 9.88
N SER A 786 -7.34 -34.46 10.05
CA SER A 786 -8.44 -35.42 9.94
C SER A 786 -8.64 -35.93 8.50
N PRO A 787 -9.13 -37.17 8.31
CA PRO A 787 -9.40 -37.72 6.98
C PRO A 787 -10.41 -36.88 6.18
N GLU A 788 -11.40 -36.30 6.86
CA GLU A 788 -12.45 -35.49 6.24
C GLU A 788 -11.91 -34.17 5.69
N TYR A 789 -11.13 -33.43 6.47
CA TYR A 789 -10.52 -32.16 6.02
C TYR A 789 -9.53 -32.39 4.87
N LYS A 790 -8.75 -33.48 4.93
CA LYS A 790 -7.87 -33.90 3.83
C LYS A 790 -8.65 -34.23 2.56
N LYS A 791 -9.74 -34.98 2.67
CA LYS A 791 -10.62 -35.32 1.54
C LYS A 791 -11.21 -34.07 0.88
N LEU A 792 -11.65 -33.10 1.69
CA LEU A 792 -12.23 -31.85 1.21
C LEU A 792 -11.20 -30.78 0.82
N LYS A 793 -9.91 -31.03 1.02
CA LYS A 793 -8.83 -30.05 0.79
C LYS A 793 -9.05 -28.74 1.57
N ILE A 794 -9.38 -28.87 2.85
CA ILE A 794 -9.42 -27.75 3.80
C ILE A 794 -8.00 -27.57 4.35
N ALA A 795 -7.42 -26.40 4.14
CA ALA A 795 -6.07 -26.06 4.57
C ALA A 795 -6.10 -24.99 5.68
N GLU A 796 -4.93 -24.69 6.24
CA GLU A 796 -4.78 -23.61 7.23
C GLU A 796 -5.33 -22.27 6.73
N THR A 797 -5.16 -21.97 5.43
CA THR A 797 -5.71 -20.76 4.80
C THR A 797 -7.20 -20.62 5.04
N ALA A 798 -7.95 -21.71 4.95
CA ALA A 798 -9.39 -21.72 5.16
C ALA A 798 -9.81 -21.48 6.62
N VAL A 799 -8.93 -21.81 7.59
CA VAL A 799 -9.14 -21.50 9.01
C VAL A 799 -8.92 -20.01 9.24
N MET A 800 -7.77 -19.48 8.80
CA MET A 800 -7.42 -18.05 8.95
C MET A 800 -8.41 -17.13 8.21
N ALA A 801 -8.90 -17.58 7.05
CA ALA A 801 -9.95 -16.92 6.28
C ALA A 801 -11.19 -16.61 7.13
N GLN A 802 -11.62 -17.51 8.01
CA GLN A 802 -12.81 -17.29 8.84
C GLN A 802 -12.59 -16.25 9.94
N ALA A 803 -11.36 -16.12 10.42
CA ALA A 803 -11.01 -15.12 11.42
C ALA A 803 -11.19 -13.70 10.85
N ILE A 804 -10.72 -13.48 9.62
CA ILE A 804 -10.89 -12.21 8.91
C ILE A 804 -12.35 -12.01 8.49
N ASN A 805 -12.99 -13.05 7.92
CA ASN A 805 -14.37 -12.95 7.47
C ASN A 805 -15.31 -12.59 8.62
N PHE A 806 -15.08 -13.12 9.83
CA PHE A 806 -15.90 -12.80 10.99
C PHE A 806 -15.85 -11.31 11.34
N VAL A 807 -14.67 -10.70 11.31
CA VAL A 807 -14.53 -9.26 11.57
C VAL A 807 -15.15 -8.44 10.46
N LEU A 808 -14.79 -8.71 9.20
CA LEU A 808 -15.29 -7.93 8.06
C LEU A 808 -16.81 -7.96 7.97
N ALA A 809 -17.43 -9.13 8.10
CA ALA A 809 -18.87 -9.30 8.02
C ALA A 809 -19.60 -8.68 9.22
N GLY A 810 -19.04 -8.79 10.43
CA GLY A 810 -19.66 -8.26 11.64
C GLY A 810 -19.56 -6.73 11.75
N TYR A 811 -18.37 -6.21 11.46
CA TYR A 811 -18.01 -4.80 11.65
C TYR A 811 -18.88 -3.85 10.82
N ASP A 812 -18.87 -4.00 9.48
CA ASP A 812 -19.58 -3.07 8.60
C ASP A 812 -21.10 -3.09 8.81
N ALA A 813 -21.65 -4.30 8.97
CA ALA A 813 -23.09 -4.50 9.10
C ALA A 813 -23.63 -3.86 10.38
N MET A 814 -22.94 -4.02 11.52
CA MET A 814 -23.36 -3.43 12.79
C MET A 814 -23.19 -1.91 12.79
N CYS A 815 -22.05 -1.39 12.31
CA CYS A 815 -21.83 0.06 12.21
C CYS A 815 -22.90 0.73 11.35
N THR A 816 -23.20 0.15 10.18
CA THR A 816 -24.23 0.67 9.27
C THR A 816 -25.61 0.65 9.89
N THR A 817 -25.98 -0.46 10.53
CA THR A 817 -27.31 -0.58 11.15
C THR A 817 -27.49 0.42 12.28
N MET A 818 -26.51 0.56 13.19
CA MET A 818 -26.62 1.51 14.30
C MET A 818 -26.61 2.97 13.82
N THR A 819 -25.79 3.29 12.81
CA THR A 819 -25.78 4.61 12.17
C THR A 819 -27.15 4.97 11.61
N PHE A 820 -27.75 4.08 10.81
CA PHE A 820 -29.07 4.34 10.23
C PHE A 820 -30.20 4.28 11.25
N LEU A 821 -30.07 3.53 12.35
CA LEU A 821 -31.04 3.57 13.44
C LEU A 821 -31.07 4.97 14.06
N LEU A 822 -29.90 5.52 14.42
CA LEU A 822 -29.80 6.87 14.97
C LEU A 822 -30.32 7.92 13.98
N TYR A 823 -30.00 7.77 12.69
CA TYR A 823 -30.54 8.64 11.64
C TYR A 823 -32.06 8.58 11.58
N ASN A 824 -32.66 7.38 11.58
CA ASN A 824 -34.10 7.20 11.52
C ASN A 824 -34.80 7.82 12.73
N ILE A 825 -34.35 7.55 13.96
CA ILE A 825 -34.98 8.10 15.17
C ILE A 825 -34.76 9.62 15.30
N SER A 826 -33.66 10.17 14.75
CA SER A 826 -33.45 11.62 14.71
C SER A 826 -34.49 12.36 13.85
N LYS A 827 -35.07 11.65 12.86
CA LYS A 827 -36.15 12.15 11.99
C LYS A 827 -37.55 11.93 12.56
N HIS A 828 -37.67 11.11 13.60
CA HIS A 828 -38.95 10.72 14.20
C HIS A 828 -38.89 10.89 15.72
N PRO A 829 -38.97 12.15 16.22
CA PRO A 829 -38.85 12.44 17.66
C PRO A 829 -39.83 11.64 18.54
N GLU A 830 -41.02 11.36 18.05
CA GLU A 830 -42.04 10.55 18.72
C GLU A 830 -41.62 9.08 18.91
N ILE A 831 -40.95 8.50 17.91
CA ILE A 831 -40.39 7.15 17.99
C ILE A 831 -39.18 7.13 18.92
N GLN A 832 -38.33 8.17 18.82
CA GLN A 832 -37.17 8.31 19.70
C GLN A 832 -37.57 8.41 21.17
N GLU A 833 -38.62 9.18 21.49
CA GLU A 833 -39.13 9.32 22.85
C GLU A 833 -39.71 8.01 23.37
N LYS A 834 -40.52 7.31 22.57
CA LYS A 834 -41.06 5.99 22.93
C LYS A 834 -39.94 4.96 23.19
N LEU A 835 -38.87 5.00 22.39
CA LEU A 835 -37.71 4.14 22.57
C LEU A 835 -36.94 4.51 23.84
N ILE A 836 -36.68 5.79 24.08
CA ILE A 836 -36.04 6.29 25.30
C ILE A 836 -36.83 5.87 26.54
N GLN A 837 -38.16 5.99 26.52
CA GLN A 837 -39.01 5.59 27.63
C GLN A 837 -38.95 4.09 27.92
N GLU A 838 -38.85 3.24 26.88
CA GLU A 838 -38.60 1.81 27.08
C GLU A 838 -37.25 1.57 27.78
N ILE A 839 -36.20 2.27 27.35
CA ILE A 839 -34.87 2.16 27.96
C ILE A 839 -34.89 2.63 29.41
N ASP A 840 -35.54 3.74 29.72
CA ASP A 840 -35.62 4.27 31.09
C ASP A 840 -36.36 3.30 32.01
N ASN A 841 -37.50 2.76 31.58
CA ASN A 841 -38.23 1.73 32.32
C ASN A 841 -37.36 0.47 32.55
N PHE A 842 -36.59 0.06 31.54
CA PHE A 842 -35.63 -1.03 31.69
C PHE A 842 -34.57 -0.71 32.75
N MET A 843 -34.02 0.51 32.75
CA MET A 843 -33.03 0.93 33.75
C MET A 843 -33.64 0.95 35.16
N GLU A 844 -34.85 1.46 35.33
CA GLU A 844 -35.54 1.52 36.62
C GLU A 844 -35.83 0.13 37.19
N ASN A 845 -36.25 -0.82 36.34
CA ASN A 845 -36.58 -2.19 36.75
C ASN A 845 -35.36 -3.04 37.15
N HIS A 846 -34.15 -2.61 36.77
CA HIS A 846 -32.90 -3.35 36.98
C HIS A 846 -31.84 -2.51 37.72
N ASP A 847 -32.27 -1.63 38.62
CA ASP A 847 -31.41 -0.83 39.52
C ASP A 847 -30.31 -0.02 38.80
N GLY A 848 -30.57 0.42 37.57
CA GLY A 848 -29.62 1.18 36.76
C GLY A 848 -28.52 0.34 36.08
N GLU A 849 -28.60 -1.00 36.15
CA GLU A 849 -27.67 -1.92 35.50
C GLU A 849 -28.17 -2.45 34.14
N ILE A 850 -27.26 -2.65 33.20
CA ILE A 850 -27.56 -3.25 31.90
C ILE A 850 -27.17 -4.73 31.96
N ILE A 851 -28.18 -5.58 32.06
CA ILE A 851 -28.04 -7.03 32.23
C ILE A 851 -28.37 -7.74 30.91
N PHE A 852 -27.41 -8.50 30.38
CA PHE A 852 -27.52 -9.16 29.07
C PHE A 852 -28.76 -10.03 28.92
N GLU A 853 -29.05 -10.86 29.93
CA GLU A 853 -30.17 -11.80 29.93
C GLU A 853 -31.54 -11.11 29.95
N LYS A 854 -31.56 -9.83 30.32
CA LYS A 854 -32.77 -9.03 30.43
C LYS A 854 -33.03 -8.17 29.20
N LEU A 855 -32.11 -8.10 28.23
CA LEU A 855 -32.31 -7.34 26.98
C LEU A 855 -33.49 -7.81 26.13
N SER A 856 -34.06 -8.99 26.40
CA SER A 856 -35.33 -9.43 25.81
C SER A 856 -36.53 -8.61 26.28
N GLU A 857 -36.41 -7.86 27.38
CA GLU A 857 -37.41 -6.96 27.94
C GLU A 857 -37.46 -5.60 27.22
N CYS A 858 -36.64 -5.38 26.18
CA CYS A 858 -36.68 -4.20 25.28
C CYS A 858 -37.19 -4.57 23.87
N PRO A 859 -38.47 -5.00 23.71
CA PRO A 859 -39.01 -5.43 22.42
C PRO A 859 -39.10 -4.29 21.39
N TYR A 860 -39.30 -3.04 21.81
CA TYR A 860 -39.39 -1.89 20.91
C TYR A 860 -38.03 -1.54 20.31
N LEU A 861 -36.94 -1.62 21.09
CA LEU A 861 -35.58 -1.52 20.56
C LEU A 861 -35.30 -2.57 19.48
N LEU A 862 -35.69 -3.82 19.72
CA LEU A 862 -35.57 -4.88 18.70
C LEU A 862 -36.37 -4.53 17.45
N ALA A 863 -37.60 -4.03 17.61
CA ALA A 863 -38.45 -3.62 16.51
C ALA A 863 -37.83 -2.46 15.69
N CYS A 864 -37.24 -1.46 16.36
CA CYS A 864 -36.51 -0.36 15.73
C CYS A 864 -35.27 -0.84 14.95
N LEU A 865 -34.50 -1.77 15.53
CA LEU A 865 -33.36 -2.39 14.84
C LEU A 865 -33.81 -3.19 13.62
N THR A 866 -34.86 -4.00 13.73
CA THR A 866 -35.38 -4.81 12.62
C THR A 866 -35.96 -3.94 11.50
N GLU A 867 -36.69 -2.87 11.83
CA GLU A 867 -37.19 -1.91 10.84
C GLU A 867 -36.04 -1.16 10.16
N THR A 868 -34.98 -0.80 10.91
CA THR A 868 -33.78 -0.21 10.33
C THR A 868 -33.10 -1.16 9.35
N LEU A 869 -32.93 -2.43 9.72
CA LEU A 869 -32.38 -3.47 8.86
C LEU A 869 -33.25 -3.74 7.63
N ARG A 870 -34.58 -3.54 7.72
CA ARG A 870 -35.51 -3.64 6.59
C ARG A 870 -35.21 -2.51 5.59
N LEU A 871 -35.17 -1.27 6.07
CA LEU A 871 -34.92 -0.10 5.22
C LEU A 871 -33.48 -0.03 4.70
N TYR A 872 -32.49 -0.38 5.51
CA TYR A 872 -31.07 -0.22 5.22
C TYR A 872 -30.32 -1.56 5.39
N PRO A 873 -30.61 -2.57 4.56
CA PRO A 873 -29.91 -3.85 4.63
C PRO A 873 -28.44 -3.66 4.24
N PRO A 874 -27.46 -3.98 5.12
CA PRO A 874 -26.05 -3.82 4.77
C PRO A 874 -25.64 -4.65 3.55
N PHE A 875 -26.18 -5.88 3.44
CA PHE A 875 -26.02 -6.75 2.29
C PHE A 875 -27.27 -6.69 1.40
N ILE A 876 -27.14 -6.16 0.19
CA ILE A 876 -28.30 -5.80 -0.65
C ILE A 876 -28.77 -6.93 -1.57
N ARG A 877 -27.97 -7.98 -1.81
CA ARG A 877 -28.26 -9.03 -2.80
C ARG A 877 -27.87 -10.44 -2.34
N PRO A 878 -28.63 -11.07 -1.43
CA PRO A 878 -28.52 -12.50 -1.19
C PRO A 878 -28.66 -13.31 -2.49
N GLU A 879 -27.80 -14.30 -2.68
CA GLU A 879 -27.75 -15.10 -3.91
C GLU A 879 -27.68 -16.61 -3.66
N ARG A 880 -28.08 -17.38 -4.68
CA ARG A 880 -28.01 -18.84 -4.74
C ARG A 880 -27.65 -19.30 -6.16
N MET A 881 -26.84 -20.33 -6.27
CA MET A 881 -26.51 -20.99 -7.52
C MET A 881 -27.36 -22.25 -7.68
N CYS A 882 -28.02 -22.40 -8.82
CA CYS A 882 -28.76 -23.61 -9.15
C CYS A 882 -27.78 -24.77 -9.44
N THR A 883 -27.75 -25.79 -8.60
CA THR A 883 -26.86 -26.96 -8.74
C THR A 883 -27.52 -28.11 -9.49
N LYS A 884 -28.86 -28.10 -9.57
CA LYS A 884 -29.70 -29.09 -10.28
C LYS A 884 -30.88 -28.37 -10.95
N ASP A 885 -31.19 -28.74 -12.19
CA ASP A 885 -32.36 -28.21 -12.92
C ASP A 885 -33.61 -28.18 -12.03
N TRP A 886 -34.25 -27.02 -11.94
CA TRP A 886 -35.40 -26.76 -11.09
C TRP A 886 -36.55 -26.18 -11.92
N LYS A 887 -37.79 -26.54 -11.56
CA LYS A 887 -39.00 -26.08 -12.26
C LYS A 887 -40.12 -25.82 -11.27
N ASN A 888 -40.79 -24.68 -11.41
CA ASN A 888 -42.00 -24.34 -10.66
C ASN A 888 -42.89 -23.38 -11.46
N ASN A 889 -44.18 -23.68 -11.58
CA ASN A 889 -45.17 -22.82 -12.26
C ASN A 889 -44.72 -22.27 -13.63
N GLY A 890 -44.09 -23.11 -14.45
CA GLY A 890 -43.59 -22.72 -15.78
C GLY A 890 -42.23 -22.03 -15.80
N LEU A 891 -41.72 -21.55 -14.66
CA LEU A 891 -40.34 -21.06 -14.53
C LEU A 891 -39.37 -22.25 -14.46
N LYS A 892 -38.42 -22.31 -15.41
CA LYS A 892 -37.34 -23.30 -15.43
C LYS A 892 -36.03 -22.61 -15.10
N ILE A 893 -35.30 -23.11 -14.10
CA ILE A 893 -33.96 -22.64 -13.75
C ILE A 893 -32.99 -23.78 -13.99
N THR A 894 -32.11 -23.65 -14.97
CA THR A 894 -31.13 -24.68 -15.32
C THR A 894 -29.95 -24.68 -14.34
N LYS A 895 -29.27 -25.83 -14.24
CA LYS A 895 -28.00 -25.93 -13.52
C LYS A 895 -27.01 -24.87 -14.00
N GLY A 896 -26.33 -24.22 -13.06
CA GLY A 896 -25.34 -23.17 -13.30
C GLY A 896 -25.96 -21.76 -13.44
N THR A 897 -27.29 -21.63 -13.41
CA THR A 897 -27.95 -20.33 -13.39
C THR A 897 -27.94 -19.75 -11.97
N LEU A 898 -27.52 -18.48 -11.85
CA LEU A 898 -27.54 -17.76 -10.59
C LEU A 898 -28.93 -17.17 -10.35
N VAL A 899 -29.41 -17.31 -9.12
CA VAL A 899 -30.59 -16.63 -8.61
C VAL A 899 -30.15 -15.59 -7.59
N MET A 900 -30.60 -14.36 -7.76
CA MET A 900 -30.29 -13.24 -6.89
C MET A 900 -31.58 -12.62 -6.37
N THR A 901 -31.55 -12.11 -5.15
CA THR A 901 -32.73 -11.57 -4.50
C THR A 901 -32.39 -10.17 -3.97
N PRO A 902 -32.85 -9.09 -4.63
CA PRO A 902 -32.49 -7.73 -4.21
C PRO A 902 -33.23 -7.38 -2.91
N ALA A 903 -32.55 -7.53 -1.77
CA ALA A 903 -33.11 -7.34 -0.44
C ALA A 903 -33.67 -5.93 -0.26
N TRP A 904 -33.03 -4.90 -0.82
CA TRP A 904 -33.54 -3.53 -0.79
C TRP A 904 -34.95 -3.40 -1.38
N SER A 905 -35.18 -4.06 -2.53
CA SER A 905 -36.47 -4.05 -3.23
C SER A 905 -37.50 -4.92 -2.53
N VAL A 906 -37.12 -6.13 -2.08
CA VAL A 906 -38.03 -7.06 -1.39
C VAL A 906 -38.50 -6.50 -0.05
N ASN A 907 -37.57 -5.91 0.71
CA ASN A 907 -37.87 -5.26 1.98
C ASN A 907 -38.77 -4.03 1.81
N ARG A 908 -38.96 -3.52 0.59
CA ARG A 908 -39.86 -2.41 0.23
C ARG A 908 -41.05 -2.83 -0.63
N ASN A 909 -41.36 -4.12 -0.66
CA ASN A 909 -42.50 -4.61 -1.43
C ASN A 909 -43.82 -4.10 -0.82
N PRO A 910 -44.60 -3.26 -1.52
CA PRO A 910 -45.83 -2.67 -0.99
C PRO A 910 -46.94 -3.71 -0.76
N GLN A 911 -46.83 -4.91 -1.34
CA GLN A 911 -47.76 -6.02 -1.09
C GLN A 911 -47.54 -6.69 0.26
N VAL A 912 -46.35 -6.49 0.87
CA VAL A 912 -46.01 -7.06 2.19
C VAL A 912 -45.98 -5.98 3.26
N TYR A 913 -45.41 -4.82 2.94
CA TYR A 913 -45.28 -3.71 3.87
C TYR A 913 -46.15 -2.55 3.36
N SER A 914 -47.21 -2.21 4.08
CA SER A 914 -47.91 -0.93 3.87
C SER A 914 -46.89 0.22 3.98
N ASP A 915 -47.01 1.28 3.20
CA ASP A 915 -46.11 2.46 3.30
C ASP A 915 -44.61 2.10 3.45
N PRO A 916 -44.04 1.35 2.48
CA PRO A 916 -42.80 0.60 2.65
C PRO A 916 -41.55 1.47 2.82
N ASP A 917 -41.60 2.76 2.47
CA ASP A 917 -40.44 3.65 2.52
C ASP A 917 -40.32 4.39 3.86
N ASN A 918 -41.37 4.39 4.69
CA ASN A 918 -41.39 5.07 5.99
C ASN A 918 -40.91 4.14 7.12
N PHE A 919 -40.25 4.74 8.12
CA PHE A 919 -39.72 4.03 9.29
C PHE A 919 -40.83 3.76 10.31
N GLN A 920 -41.27 2.51 10.41
CA GLN A 920 -42.39 2.12 11.27
C GLN A 920 -42.06 0.88 12.12
N PRO A 921 -41.39 1.06 13.28
CA PRO A 921 -41.00 -0.04 14.16
C PRO A 921 -42.15 -0.94 14.62
N ASP A 922 -43.36 -0.38 14.82
CA ASP A 922 -44.52 -1.13 15.31
C ASP A 922 -44.89 -2.36 14.45
N ARG A 923 -44.44 -2.41 13.19
CA ARG A 923 -44.56 -3.60 12.30
C ARG A 923 -43.94 -4.86 12.90
N PHE A 924 -42.83 -4.70 13.60
CA PHE A 924 -42.03 -5.79 14.14
C PHE A 924 -42.30 -6.09 15.61
N MET A 925 -43.30 -5.43 16.20
CA MET A 925 -43.76 -5.76 17.54
C MET A 925 -44.37 -7.17 17.57
N PRO A 926 -44.23 -7.91 18.69
CA PRO A 926 -44.67 -9.30 18.81
C PRO A 926 -46.12 -9.55 18.36
N GLU A 927 -47.02 -8.63 18.67
CA GLU A 927 -48.45 -8.67 18.33
C GLU A 927 -48.74 -8.54 16.82
N ASN A 928 -47.81 -7.97 16.05
CA ASN A 928 -47.94 -7.77 14.60
C ASN A 928 -47.17 -8.82 13.78
N LYS A 929 -46.36 -9.66 14.42
CA LYS A 929 -45.47 -10.63 13.76
C LYS A 929 -46.19 -11.60 12.81
N LEU A 930 -47.41 -12.03 13.13
CA LEU A 930 -48.21 -12.93 12.28
C LEU A 930 -48.77 -12.27 11.01
N LYS A 931 -48.78 -10.93 10.95
CA LYS A 931 -49.29 -10.16 9.81
C LYS A 931 -48.27 -10.03 8.68
N LEU A 932 -46.99 -10.31 8.95
CA LEU A 932 -45.90 -10.15 8.00
C LEU A 932 -45.50 -11.49 7.38
N ASN A 933 -45.23 -11.49 6.08
CA ASN A 933 -44.64 -12.65 5.42
C ASN A 933 -43.17 -12.78 5.86
N SER A 934 -42.85 -13.81 6.65
CA SER A 934 -41.50 -14.03 7.20
C SER A 934 -40.41 -14.22 6.14
N TYR A 935 -40.78 -14.51 4.89
CA TYR A 935 -39.84 -14.71 3.79
C TYR A 935 -39.54 -13.42 3.01
N ALA A 936 -40.19 -12.31 3.36
CA ALA A 936 -39.98 -11.00 2.77
C ALA A 936 -38.97 -10.12 3.53
N PHE A 937 -38.43 -10.59 4.66
CA PHE A 937 -37.34 -9.92 5.37
C PHE A 937 -36.03 -10.67 5.11
N LEU A 938 -35.14 -10.05 4.33
CA LEU A 938 -33.98 -10.75 3.74
C LEU A 938 -32.62 -10.29 4.24
N THR A 939 -32.57 -9.38 5.21
CA THR A 939 -31.32 -8.73 5.60
C THR A 939 -30.27 -9.71 6.15
N PHE A 940 -30.69 -10.78 6.82
CA PHE A 940 -29.80 -11.87 7.24
C PHE A 940 -29.85 -13.10 6.30
N GLY A 941 -30.52 -12.99 5.15
CA GLY A 941 -30.86 -14.12 4.29
C GLY A 941 -31.80 -15.13 4.97
N LEU A 942 -32.07 -16.24 4.27
CA LEU A 942 -33.01 -17.28 4.71
C LEU A 942 -32.43 -18.68 4.51
N GLY A 943 -33.00 -19.64 5.24
CA GLY A 943 -32.67 -21.06 5.14
C GLY A 943 -31.27 -21.42 5.66
N PRO A 944 -30.75 -22.60 5.29
CA PRO A 944 -29.49 -23.12 5.83
C PRO A 944 -28.26 -22.22 5.60
N ARG A 945 -28.29 -21.39 4.54
CA ARG A 945 -27.24 -20.41 4.16
C ARG A 945 -27.53 -18.99 4.68
N ASN A 946 -28.40 -18.80 5.68
CA ASN A 946 -28.60 -17.51 6.34
C ASN A 946 -27.34 -17.07 7.13
N CYS A 947 -27.31 -15.82 7.60
CA CYS A 947 -26.22 -15.27 8.38
C CYS A 947 -25.96 -16.10 9.64
N VAL A 948 -24.72 -16.57 9.80
CA VAL A 948 -24.31 -17.38 10.96
C VAL A 948 -24.22 -16.52 12.24
N GLY A 949 -23.85 -15.26 12.12
CA GLY A 949 -23.67 -14.30 13.21
C GLY A 949 -24.91 -13.49 13.58
N MET A 950 -26.10 -13.81 13.04
CA MET A 950 -27.32 -13.01 13.23
C MET A 950 -27.62 -12.72 14.71
N ARG A 951 -27.51 -13.74 15.58
CA ARG A 951 -27.79 -13.59 17.01
C ARG A 951 -26.75 -12.70 17.70
N TYR A 952 -25.47 -12.88 17.37
CA TYR A 952 -24.39 -12.03 17.87
C TYR A 952 -24.65 -10.57 17.53
N ALA A 953 -24.96 -10.28 16.26
CA ALA A 953 -25.22 -8.92 15.80
C ALA A 953 -26.40 -8.27 16.55
N TYR A 954 -27.52 -8.96 16.69
CA TYR A 954 -28.67 -8.42 17.42
C TYR A 954 -28.36 -8.14 18.89
N GLU A 955 -27.73 -9.06 19.61
CA GLU A 955 -27.43 -8.84 21.02
C GLU A 955 -26.39 -7.75 21.21
N ALA A 956 -25.34 -7.74 20.39
CA ALA A 956 -24.30 -6.71 20.41
C ALA A 956 -24.87 -5.31 20.13
N MET A 957 -25.68 -5.16 19.07
CA MET A 957 -26.32 -3.88 18.75
C MET A 957 -27.31 -3.44 19.82
N LYS A 958 -28.13 -4.34 20.36
CA LYS A 958 -29.04 -4.02 21.48
C LYS A 958 -28.25 -3.49 22.67
N PHE A 959 -27.20 -4.19 23.06
CA PHE A 959 -26.33 -3.79 24.16
C PHE A 959 -25.75 -2.38 23.93
N CYS A 960 -25.19 -2.12 22.75
CA CYS A 960 -24.66 -0.80 22.39
C CYS A 960 -25.73 0.31 22.41
N MET A 961 -26.92 0.04 21.88
CA MET A 961 -27.98 1.05 21.78
C MET A 961 -28.62 1.37 23.12
N VAL A 962 -28.76 0.41 24.04
CA VAL A 962 -29.21 0.68 25.42
C VAL A 962 -28.22 1.62 26.11
N HIS A 963 -26.91 1.35 26.01
CA HIS A 963 -25.89 2.23 26.58
C HIS A 963 -25.88 3.62 25.93
N PHE A 964 -25.99 3.70 24.60
CA PHE A 964 -26.05 4.98 23.89
C PHE A 964 -27.27 5.79 24.34
N LEU A 965 -28.46 5.21 24.25
CA LEU A 965 -29.72 5.91 24.47
C LEU A 965 -29.93 6.26 25.94
N LYS A 966 -29.34 5.52 26.89
CA LYS A 966 -29.31 5.90 28.31
C LYS A 966 -28.65 7.28 28.53
N HIS A 967 -27.65 7.62 27.72
CA HIS A 967 -26.85 8.84 27.91
C HIS A 967 -27.22 9.97 26.94
N PHE A 968 -27.69 9.65 25.74
CA PHE A 968 -27.86 10.60 24.66
C PHE A 968 -29.20 10.44 23.94
N ARG A 969 -29.73 11.57 23.47
CA ARG A 969 -30.67 11.63 22.35
C ARG A 969 -29.94 12.22 21.14
N VAL A 970 -30.49 12.03 19.94
CA VAL A 970 -29.92 12.51 18.69
C VAL A 970 -30.85 13.44 17.96
N GLU A 971 -30.27 14.49 17.38
CA GLU A 971 -30.96 15.47 16.56
C GLU A 971 -30.32 15.55 15.18
N LEU A 972 -31.16 15.76 14.17
CA LEU A 972 -30.73 15.87 12.78
C LEU A 972 -30.12 17.26 12.55
N SER A 973 -28.89 17.32 12.04
CA SER A 973 -28.33 18.61 11.59
C SER A 973 -29.06 19.07 10.31
N PRO A 974 -29.29 20.37 10.11
CA PRO A 974 -29.87 20.88 8.87
C PRO A 974 -29.11 20.46 7.60
N GLU A 975 -27.79 20.22 7.69
CA GLU A 975 -26.97 19.79 6.55
C GLU A 975 -26.93 18.26 6.33
N THR A 976 -27.56 17.45 7.20
CA THR A 976 -27.43 15.99 7.13
C THR A 976 -28.29 15.39 6.01
N GLU A 977 -27.63 15.02 4.92
CA GLU A 977 -28.22 14.29 3.78
C GLU A 977 -27.53 12.93 3.58
N ILE A 978 -28.30 11.88 3.33
CA ILE A 978 -27.75 10.56 3.00
C ILE A 978 -27.37 10.53 1.53
N LYS A 979 -26.08 10.39 1.27
CA LYS A 979 -25.53 10.24 -0.09
C LYS A 979 -24.98 8.84 -0.25
N TYR A 980 -25.57 8.07 -1.16
CA TYR A 980 -25.11 6.73 -1.49
C TYR A 980 -24.01 6.76 -2.54
N LYS A 981 -23.10 5.80 -2.46
CA LYS A 981 -21.98 5.67 -3.40
C LYS A 981 -22.23 4.56 -4.43
N PRO A 982 -21.75 4.72 -5.68
CA PRO A 982 -21.89 3.70 -6.72
C PRO A 982 -20.85 2.58 -6.60
N GLY A 983 -20.99 1.56 -7.44
CA GLY A 983 -19.91 0.64 -7.80
C GLY A 983 -19.77 -0.66 -7.01
N ILE A 984 -20.29 -0.75 -5.78
CA ILE A 984 -20.25 -2.01 -5.01
C ILE A 984 -21.50 -2.86 -5.24
N LEU A 985 -21.32 -4.10 -5.69
CA LEU A 985 -22.42 -5.00 -6.08
C LEU A 985 -23.27 -5.49 -4.89
N PHE A 986 -22.66 -5.74 -3.74
CA PHE A 986 -23.29 -6.50 -2.65
C PHE A 986 -23.54 -5.70 -1.36
N LEU A 987 -22.93 -4.52 -1.21
CA LEU A 987 -23.00 -3.70 0.01
C LEU A 987 -23.68 -2.36 -0.23
N ILE A 988 -24.26 -1.80 0.82
CA ILE A 988 -24.67 -0.40 0.84
C ILE A 988 -23.48 0.48 1.22
N MET A 989 -23.15 1.45 0.36
CA MET A 989 -22.10 2.42 0.61
C MET A 989 -22.70 3.82 0.67
N TYR A 990 -22.24 4.63 1.62
CA TYR A 990 -22.76 5.97 1.88
C TYR A 990 -21.67 6.88 2.45
N ASP A 991 -21.85 8.19 2.26
CA ASP A 991 -21.03 9.23 2.87
C ASP A 991 -21.26 9.32 4.40
N PRO A 992 -20.32 9.91 5.16
CA PRO A 992 -20.47 10.15 6.60
C PRO A 992 -21.85 10.71 7.00
N VAL A 993 -22.41 10.19 8.09
CA VAL A 993 -23.74 10.59 8.60
C VAL A 993 -23.55 11.37 9.89
N ASN A 994 -23.48 12.69 9.77
CA ASN A 994 -23.32 13.57 10.91
C ASN A 994 -24.66 13.75 11.65
N LEU A 995 -24.67 13.48 12.96
CA LEU A 995 -25.80 13.78 13.85
C LEU A 995 -25.31 14.53 15.08
N THR A 996 -26.21 15.29 15.71
CA THR A 996 -25.94 16.00 16.95
C THR A 996 -26.36 15.15 18.14
N LEU A 997 -25.40 14.75 18.98
CA LEU A 997 -25.66 14.10 20.25
C LEU A 997 -26.04 15.16 21.27
N VAL A 998 -27.18 14.99 21.92
CA VAL A 998 -27.62 15.84 23.04
C VAL A 998 -27.66 14.99 24.29
N LYS A 999 -26.89 15.37 25.30
CA LYS A 999 -26.81 14.64 26.57
C LYS A 999 -28.16 14.66 27.29
N ARG A 1000 -28.60 13.50 27.77
CA ARG A 1000 -29.81 13.32 28.59
C ARG A 1000 -29.48 13.65 30.05
N ARG A 1001 -30.47 14.18 30.77
CA ARG A 1001 -30.32 14.59 32.18
C ARG A 1001 -30.50 13.44 33.14
#